data_AF-A0A9P5BXY5-F1
#
_entry.id   AF-A0A9P5BXY5-F1
#
_cell.length_a   1.000
_cell.length_b   1.000
_cell.length_c   1.000
_cell.angle_alpha   90.00
_cell.angle_beta   90.00
_cell.angle_gamma   90.00
#
_symmetry.space_group_name_H-M   'P 1'
#
loop_
_entity.id
_entity.type
_entity.pdbx_description
1 polymer ?
#
loop_
_entity_poly.entity_id
_entity_poly.type
_entity_poly.pdbx_seq_one_letter_code
_entity_poly.pdbx_strand_id
1 'polypeptide(L)'
;MFDRLREKAHGRDEKRVSFDGSQQQQVPQPAPTYTSASSYQAPPPFQTHFASMSMHSGDDLRFLHFPPQVVDQCRNTVLSVWRDGIQKEGVYGNSQEFKLSGYPWATMGSDAMDARRLIAALLGTLHSMGWVLTLNTDVSKSPNDKDTLLFRYQSPAPAPCDWCSISFSRSDRIRLIDISSEVCQALPARLGQEWVSKVSQYSPGIQEIKFHGYPWAAGGKETMRVRELLLTMLGALEEEGWTVYASIDQNASGGSQNTSETDTWHLCPLLAPCRDLHTAQNELRWLREHVEKVAKVRRAKGDKLAKGALLGQLVRERAKGKPLQYILGSEYFGDLEIKCKPGVLIPRPDTAASVTRLATLVRDAQNLPNEVRILDLCTGTGCIPLLFRHEFAAQRKDVDLRIIGMDISDESLGLAHHNLRRNEIGNEAENGMTNFAKADVLADPYGDLIAGAPLPVRNVLNYNRWSPFWDIFISNPPYISPSAYWKTTMRSVRKYEPKLALVPPPRLQFDDTQQGDMFYPRLLKIAQEVEAKIVLLEVADMEQALRVAQLAQKLDAFDGIEIWRDDPVTSSNQPTSEDGFEIHGEGNGRSVICWRGVGGSWLGKTVTPQPQTPIQVTTAQKPRDAYLPTYAFDTENSKLELNEASKFARALERWKSKKAKVYRRDGRGITVSE
;
A
#
# COMPACT_ATOMS: atom_id res chain seq x y z
N MET A 1 33.89 17.53 51.70
CA MET A 1 33.86 17.82 50.24
C MET A 1 32.57 17.31 49.61
N PHE A 2 31.51 17.26 50.41
CA PHE A 2 30.12 17.27 49.95
C PHE A 2 29.54 18.69 50.12
N ASP A 3 30.40 19.70 50.20
CA ASP A 3 30.10 20.94 50.90
C ASP A 3 30.27 22.16 50.01
N ARG A 4 29.28 23.05 50.14
CA ARG A 4 29.25 24.44 49.74
C ARG A 4 28.83 24.68 48.29
N LEU A 5 27.54 24.96 48.16
CA LEU A 5 26.94 26.15 47.52
C LEU A 5 25.57 25.74 46.93
N ARG A 6 24.54 25.38 47.72
CA ARG A 6 23.69 26.30 48.50
C ARG A 6 24.31 27.68 48.73
N GLU A 7 24.10 28.59 47.78
CA GLU A 7 23.76 30.01 47.99
C GLU A 7 23.90 30.80 46.69
N LYS A 8 22.96 31.75 46.49
CA LYS A 8 22.84 32.79 45.46
C LYS A 8 22.12 32.34 44.17
N ALA A 9 21.04 32.98 43.72
CA ALA A 9 20.33 34.15 44.22
C ALA A 9 18.94 34.25 43.58
N HIS A 10 18.00 34.74 44.40
CA HIS A 10 16.87 35.65 44.14
C HIS A 10 16.06 35.48 42.85
N GLY A 11 14.74 35.39 42.86
CA GLY A 11 13.76 35.88 43.83
C GLY A 11 12.61 36.48 43.02
N ARG A 12 11.37 36.20 43.41
CA ARG A 12 10.22 37.11 43.23
C ARG A 12 9.02 36.57 43.99
N ASP A 13 8.45 37.51 44.74
CA ASP A 13 7.24 37.47 45.54
C ASP A 13 6.05 36.76 44.87
N GLU A 14 5.17 36.18 45.68
CA GLU A 14 3.83 36.78 45.86
C GLU A 14 3.04 36.16 47.05
N LYS A 15 2.84 37.02 48.05
CA LYS A 15 1.68 37.22 48.92
C LYS A 15 0.77 36.03 49.26
N ARG A 16 0.79 35.67 50.55
CA ARG A 16 -0.37 35.11 51.27
C ARG A 16 -1.49 36.15 51.37
N VAL A 17 -2.72 35.73 51.04
CA VAL A 17 -3.95 36.30 51.59
C VAL A 17 -4.73 35.15 52.23
N SER A 18 -5.02 35.33 53.52
CA SER A 18 -5.87 34.49 54.35
C SER A 18 -7.34 34.65 53.99
N PHE A 19 -8.12 33.58 53.99
CA PHE A 19 -9.55 33.67 54.31
C PHE A 19 -10.03 32.43 55.08
N ASP A 20 -10.76 32.74 56.14
CA ASP A 20 -11.41 31.90 57.14
C ASP A 20 -12.80 31.43 56.64
N GLY A 21 -13.37 30.40 57.26
CA GLY A 21 -14.81 30.13 57.19
C GLY A 21 -15.25 28.84 56.51
N SER A 22 -15.36 27.78 57.33
CA SER A 22 -16.42 26.76 57.36
C SER A 22 -17.36 26.60 56.12
N GLN A 23 -17.34 25.42 55.48
CA GLN A 23 -18.55 24.75 54.98
C GLN A 23 -18.32 23.25 54.64
N GLN A 24 -19.00 22.39 55.41
CA GLN A 24 -19.50 21.03 55.17
C GLN A 24 -18.69 20.04 54.29
N GLN A 25 -18.14 19.02 54.94
CA GLN A 25 -17.66 17.77 54.32
C GLN A 25 -18.83 17.01 53.65
N GLN A 26 -18.83 16.95 52.33
CA GLN A 26 -19.51 15.86 51.60
C GLN A 26 -18.53 14.71 51.44
N VAL A 27 -18.89 13.55 52.04
CA VAL A 27 -18.19 12.28 51.81
C VAL A 27 -18.43 11.88 50.34
N PRO A 28 -17.39 11.58 49.54
CA PRO A 28 -17.59 11.09 48.18
C PRO A 28 -18.28 9.72 48.24
N GLN A 29 -19.33 9.52 47.44
CA GLN A 29 -19.97 8.21 47.31
C GLN A 29 -18.95 7.17 46.80
N PRO A 30 -18.96 5.93 47.32
CA PRO A 30 -18.13 4.87 46.77
C PRO A 30 -18.57 4.56 45.34
N ALA A 31 -17.58 4.30 44.48
CA ALA A 31 -17.80 3.89 43.09
C ALA A 31 -18.76 2.66 43.05
N PRO A 32 -19.61 2.56 42.01
CA PRO A 32 -20.55 1.45 41.90
C PRO A 32 -19.80 0.11 41.88
N THR A 33 -20.23 -0.79 42.77
CA THR A 33 -19.68 -2.13 42.90
C THR A 33 -19.96 -2.92 41.62
N TYR A 34 -18.91 -3.24 40.85
CA TYR A 34 -19.01 -4.16 39.74
C TYR A 34 -19.42 -5.53 40.26
N THR A 35 -20.63 -5.98 39.88
CA THR A 35 -21.07 -7.36 40.05
C THR A 35 -20.15 -8.25 39.22
N SER A 36 -19.48 -9.19 39.89
CA SER A 36 -18.63 -10.20 39.26
C SER A 36 -19.48 -11.11 38.38
N ALA A 37 -19.56 -10.79 37.09
CA ALA A 37 -20.01 -11.71 36.08
C ALA A 37 -19.01 -12.88 35.99
N SER A 38 -19.54 -14.09 36.17
CA SER A 38 -19.07 -15.39 35.66
C SER A 38 -17.63 -15.44 35.14
N SER A 39 -16.83 -16.27 35.81
CA SER A 39 -15.49 -16.79 35.45
C SER A 39 -15.08 -16.65 33.97
N TYR A 40 -14.75 -15.43 33.55
CA TYR A 40 -13.88 -15.20 32.40
C TYR A 40 -12.47 -15.38 32.94
N GLN A 41 -11.85 -16.53 32.64
CA GLN A 41 -10.38 -16.60 32.71
C GLN A 41 -9.88 -15.63 31.64
N ALA A 42 -9.30 -14.50 32.07
CA ALA A 42 -8.55 -13.65 31.17
C ALA A 42 -7.56 -14.56 30.42
N PRO A 43 -7.47 -14.47 29.08
CA PRO A 43 -6.44 -15.19 28.37
C PRO A 43 -5.10 -14.87 29.03
N PRO A 44 -4.20 -15.86 29.18
CA PRO A 44 -2.92 -15.63 29.82
C PRO A 44 -2.26 -14.41 29.17
N PRO A 45 -1.69 -13.48 29.96
CA PRO A 45 -1.10 -12.28 29.43
C PRO A 45 -0.08 -12.67 28.36
N PHE A 46 -0.13 -12.00 27.21
CA PHE A 46 0.80 -12.21 26.12
C PHE A 46 2.24 -11.99 26.63
N GLN A 47 2.99 -13.08 26.83
CA GLN A 47 4.36 -13.01 27.33
C GLN A 47 5.32 -12.82 26.15
N THR A 48 5.75 -11.57 25.97
CA THR A 48 6.84 -11.23 25.06
C THR A 48 8.17 -11.45 25.77
N HIS A 49 9.08 -12.16 25.13
CA HIS A 49 10.43 -12.38 25.66
C HIS A 49 11.39 -11.37 25.06
N PHE A 50 12.19 -10.74 25.91
CA PHE A 50 13.22 -9.78 25.51
C PHE A 50 14.59 -10.24 25.99
N ALA A 51 15.61 -9.92 25.21
CA ALA A 51 17.01 -10.18 25.52
C ALA A 51 17.87 -9.02 25.02
N SER A 52 19.10 -8.90 25.52
CA SER A 52 20.02 -7.86 25.06
C SER A 52 21.42 -8.37 24.76
N MET A 53 22.01 -7.82 23.70
CA MET A 53 23.42 -7.97 23.37
C MET A 53 24.12 -6.62 23.49
N SER A 54 25.29 -6.56 24.08
CA SER A 54 26.05 -5.31 24.22
C SER A 54 27.55 -5.53 24.05
N MET A 55 28.24 -4.52 23.54
CA MET A 55 29.70 -4.47 23.43
C MET A 55 30.25 -3.53 24.49
N HIS A 56 31.33 -3.94 25.17
CA HIS A 56 31.93 -3.18 26.25
C HIS A 56 33.45 -3.12 26.11
N SER A 57 34.04 -2.04 26.63
CA SER A 57 35.48 -1.80 26.60
C SER A 57 36.01 -1.89 25.16
N GLY A 58 37.16 -2.55 24.95
CA GLY A 58 37.73 -2.79 23.62
C GLY A 58 37.40 -4.17 23.04
N ASP A 59 36.90 -5.11 23.84
CA ASP A 59 36.95 -6.54 23.52
C ASP A 59 35.86 -7.43 24.15
N ASP A 60 34.93 -6.90 24.95
CA ASP A 60 33.94 -7.72 25.66
C ASP A 60 32.58 -7.72 24.93
N LEU A 61 31.94 -8.90 24.81
CA LEU A 61 30.54 -9.09 24.38
C LEU A 61 29.72 -9.68 25.51
N ARG A 62 28.52 -9.13 25.74
CA ARG A 62 27.59 -9.62 26.77
C ARG A 62 26.24 -10.00 26.17
N PHE A 63 25.70 -11.11 26.65
CA PHE A 63 24.40 -11.68 26.28
C PHE A 63 23.54 -11.82 27.53
N LEU A 64 22.48 -11.02 27.63
CA LEU A 64 21.56 -11.00 28.77
C LEU A 64 20.21 -11.57 28.36
N HIS A 65 19.68 -12.51 29.17
CA HIS A 65 18.38 -13.17 28.98
C HIS A 65 18.20 -14.00 27.69
N PHE A 66 19.27 -14.27 26.93
CA PHE A 66 19.23 -15.24 25.84
C PHE A 66 19.24 -16.69 26.38
N PRO A 67 18.46 -17.61 25.79
CA PRO A 67 18.55 -19.04 26.09
C PRO A 67 19.97 -19.57 25.83
N PRO A 68 20.46 -20.57 26.61
CA PRO A 68 21.80 -21.12 26.44
C PRO A 68 22.12 -21.58 25.01
N GLN A 69 21.14 -22.21 24.35
CA GLN A 69 21.28 -22.65 22.96
C GLN A 69 21.54 -21.50 21.97
N VAL A 70 20.97 -20.32 22.22
CA VAL A 70 21.17 -19.12 21.39
C VAL A 70 22.56 -18.53 21.64
N VAL A 71 22.99 -18.52 22.90
CA VAL A 71 24.33 -18.07 23.31
C VAL A 71 25.41 -18.98 22.72
N ASP A 72 25.21 -20.30 22.71
CA ASP A 72 26.11 -21.27 22.08
C ASP A 72 26.24 -21.05 20.56
N GLN A 73 25.14 -20.73 19.88
CA GLN A 73 25.20 -20.41 18.44
C GLN A 73 25.91 -19.07 18.19
N CYS A 74 25.71 -18.06 19.04
CA CYS A 74 26.46 -16.81 18.98
C CYS A 74 27.95 -17.06 19.20
N ARG A 75 28.32 -17.93 20.16
CA ARG A 75 29.70 -18.35 20.40
C ARG A 75 30.33 -19.00 19.17
N ASN A 76 29.62 -19.94 18.53
CA ASN A 76 30.08 -20.58 17.29
C ASN A 76 30.27 -19.57 16.16
N THR A 77 29.38 -18.56 16.09
CA THR A 77 29.49 -17.45 15.13
C THR A 77 30.74 -16.60 15.39
N VAL A 78 31.04 -16.29 16.65
CA VAL A 78 32.27 -15.57 17.01
C VAL A 78 33.50 -16.36 16.57
N LEU A 79 33.56 -17.65 16.90
CA LEU A 79 34.71 -18.50 16.57
C LEU A 79 34.91 -18.73 15.07
N SER A 80 33.84 -18.62 14.28
CA SER A 80 33.92 -18.80 12.82
C SER A 80 34.28 -17.51 12.08
N VAL A 81 33.93 -16.34 12.63
CA VAL A 81 34.11 -15.04 11.97
C VAL A 81 35.30 -14.26 12.53
N TRP A 82 35.51 -14.27 13.84
CA TRP A 82 36.58 -13.55 14.50
C TRP A 82 37.85 -14.40 14.55
N ARG A 83 38.82 -14.07 13.70
CA ARG A 83 40.05 -14.87 13.50
C ARG A 83 40.87 -15.12 14.77
N ASP A 84 40.86 -14.18 15.72
CA ASP A 84 41.64 -14.28 16.96
C ASP A 84 40.87 -15.06 18.06
N GLY A 85 39.59 -15.36 17.82
CA GLY A 85 38.75 -16.17 18.69
C GLY A 85 38.41 -15.52 20.04
N ILE A 86 37.99 -16.37 20.97
CA ILE A 86 37.58 -15.95 22.32
C ILE A 86 38.73 -16.21 23.29
N GLN A 87 39.15 -15.17 24.02
CA GLN A 87 40.20 -15.25 25.04
C GLN A 87 39.67 -15.88 26.33
N LYS A 88 38.48 -15.47 26.77
CA LYS A 88 37.87 -15.94 28.02
C LYS A 88 36.36 -15.92 27.91
N GLU A 89 35.72 -16.92 28.52
CA GLU A 89 34.28 -17.02 28.66
C GLU A 89 33.92 -17.04 30.15
N GLY A 90 32.83 -16.38 30.53
CA GLY A 90 32.40 -16.36 31.92
C GLY A 90 31.06 -15.66 32.12
N VAL A 91 30.63 -15.60 33.37
CA VAL A 91 29.40 -14.89 33.75
C VAL A 91 29.78 -13.51 34.27
N TYR A 92 29.12 -12.47 33.75
CA TYR A 92 29.23 -11.10 34.24
C TYR A 92 27.84 -10.60 34.68
N GLY A 93 27.65 -10.42 35.98
CA GLY A 93 26.33 -10.16 36.54
C GLY A 93 25.35 -11.27 36.17
N ASN A 94 24.25 -10.92 35.49
CA ASN A 94 23.25 -11.87 34.97
C ASN A 94 23.42 -12.19 33.48
N SER A 95 24.56 -11.83 32.88
CA SER A 95 24.86 -12.02 31.46
C SER A 95 25.95 -13.06 31.23
N GLN A 96 25.90 -13.75 30.11
CA GLN A 96 27.05 -14.49 29.59
C GLN A 96 28.00 -13.49 28.91
N GLU A 97 29.27 -13.53 29.27
CA GLU A 97 30.32 -12.68 28.73
C GLU A 97 31.33 -13.50 27.92
N PHE A 98 31.64 -13.00 26.71
CA PHE A 98 32.76 -13.44 25.89
C PHE A 98 33.76 -12.30 25.79
N LYS A 99 34.95 -12.51 26.36
CA LYS A 99 36.09 -11.63 26.15
C LYS A 99 36.83 -12.10 24.91
N LEU A 100 36.81 -11.30 23.86
CA LEU A 100 37.43 -11.62 22.59
C LEU A 100 38.95 -11.41 22.66
N SER A 101 39.71 -12.24 21.95
CA SER A 101 41.13 -11.98 21.77
C SER A 101 41.31 -10.75 20.88
N GLY A 102 42.20 -9.83 21.25
CA GLY A 102 42.42 -8.58 20.54
C GLY A 102 41.50 -7.44 21.02
N TYR A 103 41.27 -6.43 20.18
CA TYR A 103 40.46 -5.25 20.53
C TYR A 103 39.44 -4.88 19.45
N PRO A 104 38.49 -5.76 19.11
CA PRO A 104 37.55 -5.56 17.99
C PRO A 104 36.77 -4.24 18.06
N TRP A 105 36.54 -3.67 19.24
CA TRP A 105 35.78 -2.42 19.43
C TRP A 105 36.66 -1.17 19.48
N ALA A 106 37.99 -1.34 19.36
CA ALA A 106 38.97 -0.25 19.37
C ALA A 106 40.01 -0.35 18.24
N THR A 107 39.81 -1.23 17.26
CA THR A 107 40.72 -1.41 16.13
C THR A 107 40.49 -0.37 15.02
N MET A 108 41.45 -0.29 14.09
CA MET A 108 41.36 0.52 12.87
C MET A 108 41.73 -0.33 11.66
N GLY A 109 41.37 0.12 10.46
CA GLY A 109 41.83 -0.53 9.23
C GLY A 109 41.13 -1.86 8.96
N SER A 110 41.89 -2.91 8.60
CA SER A 110 41.34 -4.23 8.26
C SER A 110 40.57 -4.86 9.41
N ASP A 111 41.09 -4.75 10.62
CA ASP A 111 40.56 -5.44 11.79
C ASP A 111 39.22 -4.84 12.22
N ALA A 112 39.03 -3.55 11.95
CA ALA A 112 37.75 -2.89 12.15
C ALA A 112 36.69 -3.36 11.14
N MET A 113 37.10 -3.79 9.93
CA MET A 113 36.17 -4.37 8.96
C MET A 113 35.74 -5.79 9.38
N ASP A 114 36.68 -6.57 9.92
CA ASP A 114 36.38 -7.89 10.47
C ASP A 114 35.44 -7.79 11.70
N ALA A 115 35.60 -6.75 12.54
CA ALA A 115 34.68 -6.48 13.65
C ALA A 115 33.24 -6.17 13.16
N ARG A 116 33.10 -5.44 12.06
CA ARG A 116 31.79 -5.17 11.45
C ARG A 116 31.14 -6.41 10.85
N ARG A 117 31.94 -7.27 10.22
CA ARG A 117 31.49 -8.59 9.73
C ARG A 117 31.03 -9.47 10.89
N LEU A 118 31.75 -9.44 12.01
CA LEU A 118 31.35 -10.15 13.23
C LEU A 118 29.98 -9.70 13.74
N ILE A 119 29.72 -8.39 13.82
CA ILE A 119 28.42 -7.88 14.27
C ILE A 119 27.31 -8.22 13.26
N ALA A 120 27.56 -8.08 11.97
CA ALA A 120 26.61 -8.51 10.93
C ALA A 120 26.26 -10.00 11.05
N ALA A 121 27.26 -10.86 11.29
CA ALA A 121 27.06 -12.29 11.47
C ALA A 121 26.28 -12.61 12.76
N LEU A 122 26.58 -11.94 13.88
CA LEU A 122 25.82 -12.10 15.14
C LEU A 122 24.36 -11.67 14.99
N LEU A 123 24.09 -10.55 14.31
CA LEU A 123 22.74 -10.12 13.98
C LEU A 123 22.01 -11.16 13.13
N GLY A 124 22.68 -11.73 12.13
CA GLY A 124 22.13 -12.80 11.30
C GLY A 124 21.81 -14.08 12.06
N THR A 125 22.71 -14.51 12.95
CA THR A 125 22.49 -15.67 13.83
C THR A 125 21.28 -15.43 14.72
N LEU A 126 21.23 -14.32 15.45
CA LEU A 126 20.09 -13.97 16.31
C LEU A 126 18.77 -13.89 15.54
N HIS A 127 18.78 -13.22 14.38
CA HIS A 127 17.61 -13.09 13.51
C HIS A 127 17.09 -14.46 13.04
N SER A 128 17.98 -15.35 12.58
CA SER A 128 17.62 -16.71 12.14
C SER A 128 17.05 -17.59 13.27
N MET A 129 17.37 -17.26 14.52
CA MET A 129 16.88 -17.93 15.73
C MET A 129 15.63 -17.26 16.33
N GLY A 130 15.02 -16.31 15.62
CA GLY A 130 13.79 -15.65 16.04
C GLY A 130 13.99 -14.44 16.95
N TRP A 131 15.23 -14.01 17.21
CA TRP A 131 15.52 -12.82 18.01
C TRP A 131 15.67 -11.61 17.10
N VAL A 132 14.59 -10.84 17.00
CA VAL A 132 14.47 -9.67 16.12
C VAL A 132 14.83 -8.41 16.89
N LEU A 133 15.74 -7.62 16.34
CA LEU A 133 16.14 -6.34 16.93
C LEU A 133 14.92 -5.42 16.98
N THR A 134 14.65 -4.87 18.16
CA THR A 134 13.57 -3.92 18.39
C THR A 134 14.09 -2.49 18.34
N LEU A 135 15.24 -2.25 18.99
CA LEU A 135 15.97 -1.00 18.96
C LEU A 135 17.41 -1.21 19.44
N ASN A 136 18.30 -0.32 19.04
CA ASN A 136 19.58 -0.11 19.70
C ASN A 136 19.55 1.22 20.44
N THR A 137 20.23 1.28 21.59
CA THR A 137 20.28 2.49 22.41
C THR A 137 21.59 2.54 23.19
N ASP A 138 22.15 3.73 23.29
CA ASP A 138 23.22 4.02 24.24
C ASP A 138 22.60 4.14 25.64
N VAL A 139 22.99 3.24 26.54
CA VAL A 139 22.49 3.20 27.94
C VAL A 139 23.47 3.82 28.92
N SER A 140 24.65 4.23 28.47
CA SER A 140 25.76 4.61 29.35
C SER A 140 26.48 5.84 28.81
N LYS A 141 26.61 6.87 29.65
CA LYS A 141 27.46 8.04 29.30
C LYS A 141 28.96 7.71 29.31
N SER A 142 29.33 6.46 29.54
CA SER A 142 30.71 5.99 29.55
C SER A 142 31.25 5.92 28.13
N PRO A 143 32.41 6.53 27.82
CA PRO A 143 33.03 6.44 26.49
C PRO A 143 33.51 5.02 26.14
N ASN A 144 33.47 4.10 27.11
CA ASN A 144 33.89 2.71 26.97
C ASN A 144 32.73 1.74 26.73
N ASP A 145 31.49 2.19 26.96
CA ASP A 145 30.31 1.40 26.61
C ASP A 145 29.85 1.78 25.21
N LYS A 146 29.46 0.77 24.42
CA LYS A 146 28.88 0.97 23.09
C LYS A 146 27.36 0.79 23.16
N ASP A 147 26.71 0.83 22.01
CA ASP A 147 25.28 0.58 21.90
C ASP A 147 24.86 -0.77 22.51
N THR A 148 23.77 -0.72 23.27
CA THR A 148 23.03 -1.90 23.72
C THR A 148 21.94 -2.22 22.71
N LEU A 149 21.91 -3.47 22.24
CA LEU A 149 20.97 -3.99 21.27
C LEU A 149 19.87 -4.77 21.99
N LEU A 150 18.61 -4.35 21.85
CA LEU A 150 17.47 -5.00 22.47
C LEU A 150 16.70 -5.84 21.46
N PHE A 151 16.50 -7.11 21.77
CA PHE A 151 15.85 -8.09 20.91
C PHE A 151 14.53 -8.55 21.51
N ARG A 152 13.56 -8.78 20.63
CA ARG A 152 12.29 -9.42 20.93
C ARG A 152 12.26 -10.79 20.26
N TYR A 153 11.85 -11.80 21.00
CA TYR A 153 11.63 -13.12 20.41
C TYR A 153 10.34 -13.13 19.56
N GLN A 154 10.42 -13.78 18.40
CA GLN A 154 9.32 -13.98 17.47
C GLN A 154 9.29 -15.45 17.01
N SER A 155 8.09 -16.02 16.96
CA SER A 155 7.82 -17.35 16.40
C SER A 155 6.70 -17.27 15.36
N PRO A 156 6.87 -17.84 14.15
CA PRO A 156 8.09 -18.49 13.68
C PRO A 156 9.25 -17.50 13.50
N ALA A 157 10.48 -18.02 13.57
CA ALA A 157 11.67 -17.23 13.30
C ALA A 157 11.64 -16.68 11.86
N PRO A 158 12.13 -15.45 11.62
CA PRO A 158 12.34 -14.95 10.27
C PRO A 158 13.21 -15.88 9.42
N ALA A 159 12.98 -15.89 8.10
CA ALA A 159 13.83 -16.62 7.19
C ALA A 159 15.29 -16.10 7.25
N PRO A 160 16.30 -16.98 7.13
CA PRO A 160 17.68 -16.56 6.95
C PRO A 160 17.81 -15.62 5.75
N CYS A 161 18.63 -14.59 5.89
CA CYS A 161 18.83 -13.58 4.86
C CYS A 161 20.30 -13.14 4.81
N ASP A 162 20.68 -12.48 3.72
CA ASP A 162 22.02 -11.92 3.56
C ASP A 162 22.21 -10.70 4.46
N TRP A 163 23.46 -10.46 4.87
CA TRP A 163 23.83 -9.31 5.71
C TRP A 163 25.01 -8.58 5.10
N CYS A 164 24.92 -7.26 5.06
CA CYS A 164 26.02 -6.39 4.64
C CYS A 164 26.04 -5.13 5.50
N SER A 165 27.09 -4.31 5.38
CA SER A 165 27.24 -3.13 6.23
C SER A 165 27.70 -1.91 5.44
N ILE A 166 27.30 -0.71 5.90
CA ILE A 166 27.86 0.57 5.50
C ILE A 166 28.48 1.20 6.74
N SER A 167 29.81 1.31 6.74
CA SER A 167 30.51 2.01 7.82
C SER A 167 30.81 3.45 7.44
N PHE A 168 30.54 4.36 8.37
CA PHE A 168 30.89 5.76 8.23
C PHE A 168 32.30 5.95 8.82
N SER A 169 33.20 6.46 8.01
CA SER A 169 34.64 6.41 8.28
C SER A 169 35.28 7.78 8.11
N ARG A 170 36.15 8.16 9.05
CA ARG A 170 36.81 9.47 9.08
C ARG A 170 35.75 10.59 9.02
N SER A 171 36.11 11.75 8.50
CA SER A 171 35.19 12.88 8.32
C SER A 171 34.46 12.88 6.97
N ASP A 172 34.89 12.05 6.01
CA ASP A 172 34.51 12.20 4.59
C ASP A 172 34.32 10.89 3.81
N ARG A 173 34.20 9.73 4.45
CA ARG A 173 34.13 8.43 3.73
C ARG A 173 33.03 7.53 4.24
N ILE A 174 32.54 6.69 3.35
CA ILE A 174 31.81 5.47 3.72
C ILE A 174 32.46 4.26 3.08
N ARG A 175 32.36 3.12 3.74
CA ARG A 175 32.77 1.83 3.18
C ARG A 175 31.58 0.91 3.11
N LEU A 176 31.35 0.38 1.91
CA LEU A 176 30.34 -0.62 1.63
C LEU A 176 31.00 -2.00 1.79
N ILE A 177 30.57 -2.75 2.79
CA ILE A 177 31.19 -4.00 3.25
C ILE A 177 30.27 -5.16 2.86
N ASP A 178 30.76 -6.03 1.99
CA ASP A 178 30.08 -7.22 1.46
C ASP A 178 28.70 -6.93 0.85
N ILE A 179 28.54 -5.71 0.32
CA ILE A 179 27.29 -5.28 -0.33
C ILE A 179 27.25 -5.73 -1.79
N SER A 180 26.04 -5.88 -2.34
CA SER A 180 25.87 -6.27 -3.74
C SER A 180 26.48 -5.26 -4.72
N SER A 181 26.90 -5.75 -5.89
CA SER A 181 27.51 -4.93 -6.94
C SER A 181 26.54 -3.87 -7.48
N GLU A 182 25.24 -4.16 -7.45
CA GLU A 182 24.15 -3.30 -7.86
C GLU A 182 24.08 -2.07 -6.96
N VAL A 183 24.13 -2.25 -5.63
CA VAL A 183 24.16 -1.12 -4.68
C VAL A 183 25.45 -0.34 -4.81
N CYS A 184 26.59 -1.02 -4.97
CA CYS A 184 27.89 -0.37 -5.23
C CYS A 184 27.86 0.56 -6.45
N GLN A 185 27.02 0.28 -7.45
CA GLN A 185 26.86 1.12 -8.64
C GLN A 185 25.77 2.18 -8.47
N ALA A 186 24.62 1.79 -7.92
CA ALA A 186 23.45 2.66 -7.79
C ALA A 186 23.69 3.80 -6.79
N LEU A 187 24.36 3.51 -5.67
CA LEU A 187 24.54 4.48 -4.59
C LEU A 187 25.40 5.68 -5.04
N PRO A 188 26.63 5.53 -5.58
CA PRO A 188 27.39 6.67 -6.11
C PRO A 188 26.67 7.41 -7.24
N ALA A 189 25.97 6.67 -8.12
CA ALA A 189 25.24 7.26 -9.24
C ALA A 189 24.10 8.15 -8.76
N ARG A 190 23.38 7.75 -7.70
CA ARG A 190 22.28 8.52 -7.12
C ARG A 190 22.74 9.75 -6.36
N LEU A 191 23.85 9.62 -5.64
CA LEU A 191 24.48 10.72 -4.91
C LEU A 191 25.07 11.78 -5.85
N GLY A 192 25.52 11.35 -7.03
CA GLY A 192 26.01 12.22 -8.08
C GLY A 192 27.37 12.86 -7.77
N GLN A 193 27.88 13.61 -8.75
CA GLN A 193 29.18 14.30 -8.67
C GLN A 193 29.20 15.44 -7.66
N GLU A 194 28.03 15.88 -7.18
CA GLU A 194 27.95 16.89 -6.12
C GLU A 194 28.55 16.38 -4.81
N TRP A 195 28.23 15.13 -4.45
CA TRP A 195 28.67 14.52 -3.21
C TRP A 195 29.91 13.64 -3.41
N VAL A 196 29.95 12.85 -4.47
CA VAL A 196 30.96 11.80 -4.65
C VAL A 196 32.22 12.38 -5.28
N SER A 197 33.31 12.41 -4.51
CA SER A 197 34.63 12.81 -4.99
C SER A 197 35.39 11.65 -5.64
N LYS A 198 35.32 10.45 -5.06
CA LYS A 198 36.03 9.28 -5.57
C LYS A 198 35.36 7.99 -5.12
N VAL A 199 35.31 7.00 -6.00
CA VAL A 199 34.97 5.61 -5.67
C VAL A 199 36.21 4.75 -5.90
N SER A 200 36.56 3.90 -4.94
CA SER A 200 37.71 2.99 -5.05
C SER A 200 37.47 1.67 -4.32
N GLN A 201 38.11 0.60 -4.77
CA GLN A 201 38.16 -0.63 -3.99
C GLN A 201 39.13 -0.46 -2.82
N TYR A 202 38.65 -0.70 -1.59
CA TYR A 202 39.47 -0.62 -0.38
C TYR A 202 40.20 -1.94 -0.12
N SER A 203 39.45 -3.05 -0.18
CA SER A 203 39.94 -4.42 -0.06
C SER A 203 38.94 -5.39 -0.72
N PRO A 204 39.23 -6.71 -0.84
CA PRO A 204 38.26 -7.66 -1.34
C PRO A 204 36.95 -7.64 -0.54
N GLY A 205 35.81 -7.46 -1.24
CA GLY A 205 34.49 -7.32 -0.63
C GLY A 205 34.18 -5.92 -0.09
N ILE A 206 35.11 -4.95 -0.19
CA ILE A 206 34.91 -3.62 0.39
C ILE A 206 35.17 -2.51 -0.64
N GLN A 207 34.13 -1.72 -0.92
CA GLN A 207 34.23 -0.51 -1.74
C GLN A 207 34.20 0.73 -0.83
N GLU A 208 35.06 1.71 -1.11
CA GLU A 208 35.08 2.98 -0.41
C GLU A 208 34.59 4.11 -1.33
N ILE A 209 33.71 4.94 -0.77
CA ILE A 209 33.23 6.17 -1.39
C ILE A 209 33.76 7.34 -0.56
N LYS A 210 34.51 8.23 -1.21
CA LYS A 210 35.00 9.48 -0.66
C LYS A 210 34.07 10.62 -1.08
N PHE A 211 33.66 11.43 -0.11
CA PHE A 211 32.82 12.60 -0.31
C PHE A 211 33.63 13.88 -0.54
N HIS A 212 33.00 14.86 -1.19
CA HIS A 212 33.43 16.25 -1.10
C HIS A 212 33.06 16.83 0.28
N GLY A 213 33.96 17.66 0.83
CA GLY A 213 33.77 18.23 2.17
C GLY A 213 33.91 17.21 3.29
N TYR A 214 33.26 17.50 4.43
CA TYR A 214 33.37 16.71 5.66
C TYR A 214 31.98 16.40 6.27
N PRO A 215 31.13 15.62 5.57
CA PRO A 215 29.75 15.37 5.99
C PRO A 215 29.63 14.81 7.41
N TRP A 216 30.62 14.03 7.88
CA TRP A 216 30.57 13.40 9.21
C TRP A 216 31.13 14.30 10.32
N ALA A 217 31.60 15.49 9.96
CA ALA A 217 32.02 16.55 10.89
C ALA A 217 31.24 17.86 10.65
N ALA A 218 30.07 17.77 9.98
CA ALA A 218 29.29 18.94 9.59
C ALA A 218 28.73 19.70 10.80
N GLY A 219 28.71 21.03 10.71
CA GLY A 219 28.18 21.93 11.74
C GLY A 219 27.08 22.85 11.22
N GLY A 220 26.26 23.40 12.12
CA GLY A 220 25.26 24.40 11.79
C GLY A 220 24.29 23.96 10.68
N LYS A 221 24.13 24.80 9.65
CA LYS A 221 23.18 24.57 8.54
C LYS A 221 23.58 23.40 7.63
N GLU A 222 24.86 23.06 7.55
CA GLU A 222 25.34 21.93 6.72
C GLU A 222 24.79 20.59 7.20
N THR A 223 24.43 20.49 8.47
CA THR A 223 23.81 19.27 9.02
C THR A 223 22.46 18.93 8.35
N MET A 224 21.77 19.90 7.75
CA MET A 224 20.55 19.61 6.95
C MET A 224 20.88 18.97 5.61
N ARG A 225 21.96 19.42 4.95
CA ARG A 225 22.44 18.79 3.70
C ARG A 225 22.90 17.37 3.94
N VAL A 226 23.54 17.10 5.09
CA VAL A 226 23.91 15.73 5.47
C VAL A 226 22.68 14.86 5.71
N ARG A 227 21.60 15.39 6.29
CA ARG A 227 20.34 14.64 6.42
C ARG A 227 19.72 14.31 5.05
N GLU A 228 19.73 15.25 4.11
CA GLU A 228 19.31 15.00 2.72
C GLU A 228 20.18 13.93 2.04
N LEU A 229 21.49 13.95 2.28
CA LEU A 229 22.42 12.90 1.84
C LEU A 229 22.00 11.53 2.41
N LEU A 230 21.77 11.41 3.72
CA LEU A 230 21.35 10.17 4.36
C LEU A 230 20.00 9.66 3.82
N LEU A 231 19.04 10.56 3.61
CA LEU A 231 17.74 10.21 2.99
C LEU A 231 17.91 9.70 1.55
N THR A 232 18.83 10.31 0.79
CA THR A 232 19.16 9.84 -0.57
C THR A 232 19.79 8.46 -0.56
N MET A 233 20.68 8.20 0.41
CA MET A 233 21.29 6.87 0.61
C MET A 233 20.23 5.82 0.94
N LEU A 234 19.33 6.11 1.90
CA LEU A 234 18.23 5.20 2.27
C LEU A 234 17.32 4.90 1.06
N GLY A 235 16.94 5.91 0.29
CA GLY A 235 16.14 5.71 -0.93
C GLY A 235 16.83 4.83 -1.96
N ALA A 236 18.15 5.00 -2.15
CA ALA A 236 18.94 4.16 -3.06
C ALA A 236 19.02 2.70 -2.56
N LEU A 237 19.20 2.48 -1.26
CA LEU A 237 19.21 1.14 -0.66
C LEU A 237 17.87 0.43 -0.85
N GLU A 238 16.76 1.11 -0.55
CA GLU A 238 15.42 0.53 -0.73
C GLU A 238 15.10 0.22 -2.20
N GLU A 239 15.52 1.09 -3.13
CA GLU A 239 15.37 0.86 -4.58
C GLU A 239 16.05 -0.45 -5.03
N GLU A 240 17.18 -0.78 -4.41
CA GLU A 240 17.95 -2.00 -4.65
C GLU A 240 17.59 -3.16 -3.69
N GLY A 241 16.53 -3.01 -2.88
CA GLY A 241 15.97 -4.09 -2.08
C GLY A 241 16.64 -4.32 -0.72
N TRP A 242 17.30 -3.30 -0.17
CA TRP A 242 17.94 -3.34 1.15
C TRP A 242 17.25 -2.39 2.12
N THR A 243 17.27 -2.73 3.41
CA THR A 243 16.85 -1.85 4.50
C THR A 243 17.93 -1.78 5.57
N VAL A 244 18.04 -0.65 6.26
CA VAL A 244 18.85 -0.55 7.48
C VAL A 244 18.14 -1.30 8.59
N TYR A 245 18.79 -2.33 9.12
CA TYR A 245 18.30 -3.14 10.24
C TYR A 245 18.76 -2.57 11.57
N ALA A 246 20.01 -2.11 11.64
CA ALA A 246 20.61 -1.51 12.83
C ALA A 246 21.59 -0.40 12.45
N SER A 247 21.72 0.63 13.29
CA SER A 247 22.75 1.67 13.18
C SER A 247 23.55 1.70 14.46
N ILE A 248 24.70 1.01 14.49
CA ILE A 248 25.43 0.69 15.72
C ILE A 248 26.68 1.55 15.87
N ASP A 249 26.87 2.19 17.02
CA ASP A 249 28.14 2.83 17.38
C ASP A 249 29.24 1.77 17.61
N GLN A 250 30.26 1.80 16.76
CA GLN A 250 31.46 0.95 16.84
C GLN A 250 32.75 1.79 16.82
N ASN A 251 32.70 2.98 17.42
CA ASN A 251 33.78 3.96 17.35
C ASN A 251 34.99 3.49 18.16
N ALA A 252 36.19 3.53 17.60
CA ALA A 252 37.43 3.30 18.35
C ALA A 252 37.73 4.51 19.26
N SER A 253 37.49 4.36 20.56
CA SER A 253 37.78 5.38 21.58
C SER A 253 39.29 5.48 21.82
N GLY A 254 40.00 6.28 21.01
CA GLY A 254 41.43 6.55 21.22
C GLY A 254 42.24 7.22 20.10
N GLY A 255 41.66 7.46 18.91
CA GLY A 255 42.36 8.12 17.81
C GLY A 255 42.27 9.65 17.83
N SER A 256 43.27 10.34 17.27
CA SER A 256 43.20 11.78 16.98
C SER A 256 41.92 12.14 16.22
N GLN A 257 41.41 13.37 16.36
CA GLN A 257 40.12 13.85 15.81
C GLN A 257 39.89 13.64 14.29
N ASN A 258 40.88 13.15 13.53
CA ASN A 258 40.82 12.90 12.09
C ASN A 258 40.78 11.41 11.68
N THR A 259 40.76 10.46 12.62
CA THR A 259 40.86 9.02 12.30
C THR A 259 39.76 8.13 12.85
N SER A 260 38.79 8.66 13.61
CA SER A 260 37.70 7.86 14.17
C SER A 260 36.74 7.38 13.08
N GLU A 261 36.40 6.10 13.13
CA GLU A 261 35.21 5.58 12.47
C GLU A 261 34.00 5.97 13.34
N THR A 262 32.88 6.26 12.70
CA THR A 262 31.61 6.62 13.34
C THR A 262 30.66 5.41 13.30
N ASP A 263 29.35 5.63 13.29
CA ASP A 263 28.34 4.56 13.24
C ASP A 263 28.51 3.59 12.05
N THR A 264 28.02 2.37 12.22
CA THR A 264 27.90 1.39 11.14
C THR A 264 26.44 0.98 10.96
N TRP A 265 25.93 1.14 9.74
CA TRP A 265 24.64 0.62 9.34
C TRP A 265 24.78 -0.83 8.94
N HIS A 266 24.08 -1.73 9.63
CA HIS A 266 23.92 -3.11 9.22
C HIS A 266 22.61 -3.25 8.43
N LEU A 267 22.71 -3.86 7.26
CA LEU A 267 21.62 -3.96 6.29
C LEU A 267 21.19 -5.42 6.15
N CYS A 268 19.89 -5.62 5.96
CA CYS A 268 19.33 -6.88 5.50
C CYS A 268 18.41 -6.63 4.30
N PRO A 269 18.09 -7.67 3.50
CA PRO A 269 17.11 -7.54 2.42
C PRO A 269 15.78 -6.99 2.94
N LEU A 270 15.33 -5.91 2.32
CA LEU A 270 13.97 -5.41 2.49
C LEU A 270 13.04 -6.51 1.97
N LEU A 271 12.26 -7.12 2.88
CA LEU A 271 11.38 -8.28 2.65
C LEU A 271 11.15 -8.53 1.17
N ALA A 272 11.90 -9.49 0.63
CA ALA A 272 11.86 -9.82 -0.78
C ALA A 272 10.40 -10.11 -1.16
N PRO A 273 9.99 -9.81 -2.41
CA PRO A 273 8.63 -10.02 -2.87
C PRO A 273 8.06 -11.42 -2.56
N CYS A 274 8.95 -12.41 -2.45
CA CYS A 274 8.66 -13.74 -1.93
C CYS A 274 8.98 -13.78 -0.42
N ARG A 275 7.95 -13.94 0.41
CA ARG A 275 8.06 -13.96 1.88
C ARG A 275 8.77 -15.21 2.42
N ASP A 276 8.78 -16.28 1.63
CA ASP A 276 9.34 -17.58 1.98
C ASP A 276 9.93 -18.30 0.75
N LEU A 277 10.73 -19.34 1.00
CA LEU A 277 11.42 -20.13 -0.02
C LEU A 277 10.45 -20.86 -0.95
N HIS A 278 9.33 -21.36 -0.44
CA HIS A 278 8.35 -22.09 -1.24
C HIS A 278 7.70 -21.18 -2.29
N THR A 279 7.27 -19.99 -1.87
CA THR A 279 6.76 -18.94 -2.76
C THR A 279 7.82 -18.56 -3.80
N ALA A 280 9.08 -18.38 -3.40
CA ALA A 280 10.17 -18.07 -4.33
C ALA A 280 10.42 -19.18 -5.36
N GLN A 281 10.35 -20.45 -4.95
CA GLN A 281 10.47 -21.59 -5.85
C GLN A 281 9.31 -21.67 -6.85
N ASN A 282 8.07 -21.42 -6.39
CA ASN A 282 6.89 -21.38 -7.25
C ASN A 282 6.97 -20.26 -8.29
N GLU A 283 7.33 -19.04 -7.87
CA GLU A 283 7.51 -17.94 -8.79
C GLU A 283 8.64 -18.19 -9.79
N LEU A 284 9.78 -18.74 -9.34
CA LEU A 284 10.88 -19.10 -10.23
C LEU A 284 10.46 -20.16 -11.25
N ARG A 285 9.65 -21.15 -10.85
CA ARG A 285 9.08 -22.14 -11.77
C ARG A 285 8.24 -21.45 -12.85
N TRP A 286 7.31 -20.57 -12.47
CA TRP A 286 6.48 -19.83 -13.43
C TRP A 286 7.31 -18.92 -14.34
N LEU A 287 8.35 -18.26 -13.83
CA LEU A 287 9.27 -17.47 -14.64
C LEU A 287 10.02 -18.34 -15.66
N ARG A 288 10.48 -19.55 -15.28
CA ARG A 288 11.12 -20.50 -16.20
C ARG A 288 10.15 -20.94 -17.29
N GLU A 289 8.92 -21.29 -16.93
CA GLU A 289 7.87 -21.64 -17.90
C GLU A 289 7.57 -20.49 -18.86
N HIS A 290 7.50 -19.26 -18.36
CA HIS A 290 7.31 -18.06 -19.18
C HIS A 290 8.47 -17.85 -20.16
N VAL A 291 9.73 -17.98 -19.70
CA VAL A 291 10.91 -17.91 -20.56
C VAL A 291 10.85 -18.95 -21.69
N GLU A 292 10.41 -20.17 -21.38
CA GLU A 292 10.20 -21.21 -22.40
C GLU A 292 9.12 -20.82 -23.42
N LYS A 293 7.98 -20.30 -22.96
CA LYS A 293 6.90 -19.81 -23.85
C LYS A 293 7.40 -18.68 -24.76
N VAL A 294 8.09 -17.68 -24.20
CA VAL A 294 8.64 -16.55 -24.97
C VAL A 294 9.70 -17.02 -25.97
N ALA A 295 10.61 -17.92 -25.56
CA ALA A 295 11.64 -18.46 -26.43
C ALA A 295 11.05 -19.23 -27.62
N LYS A 296 9.96 -20.00 -27.42
CA LYS A 296 9.24 -20.68 -28.51
C LYS A 296 8.64 -19.68 -29.51
N VAL A 297 7.94 -18.66 -29.02
CA VAL A 297 7.32 -17.61 -29.88
C VAL A 297 8.39 -16.81 -30.63
N ARG A 298 9.52 -16.48 -30.00
CA ARG A 298 10.62 -15.74 -30.64
C ARG A 298 11.40 -16.55 -31.66
N ARG A 299 11.55 -17.87 -31.48
CA ARG A 299 12.13 -18.74 -32.53
C ARG A 299 11.29 -18.74 -33.80
N ALA A 300 9.97 -18.60 -33.69
CA ALA A 300 9.10 -18.37 -34.85
C ALA A 300 9.28 -16.97 -35.49
N LYS A 301 9.99 -16.04 -34.83
CA LYS A 301 10.24 -14.65 -35.27
C LYS A 301 11.75 -14.28 -35.42
N GLY A 302 12.67 -15.25 -35.35
CA GLY A 302 14.06 -15.08 -35.81
C GLY A 302 15.12 -14.58 -34.83
N ASP A 303 14.87 -14.43 -33.51
CA ASP A 303 15.83 -13.81 -32.58
C ASP A 303 16.37 -14.76 -31.47
N LYS A 304 17.69 -14.74 -31.24
CA LYS A 304 18.45 -15.62 -30.31
C LYS A 304 18.79 -14.89 -29.00
N LEU A 305 17.84 -14.82 -28.07
CA LEU A 305 18.16 -14.48 -26.67
C LEU A 305 18.54 -15.75 -25.89
N ALA A 306 19.66 -15.74 -25.17
CA ALA A 306 20.03 -16.83 -24.27
C ALA A 306 19.00 -16.91 -23.12
N LYS A 307 18.27 -18.02 -23.02
CA LYS A 307 17.19 -18.23 -22.02
C LYS A 307 17.62 -17.86 -20.58
N GLY A 308 18.86 -18.18 -20.22
CA GLY A 308 19.42 -17.83 -18.90
C GLY A 308 19.54 -16.32 -18.67
N ALA A 309 19.91 -15.54 -19.70
CA ALA A 309 19.96 -14.09 -19.60
C ALA A 309 18.57 -13.47 -19.41
N LEU A 310 17.56 -13.98 -20.14
CA LEU A 310 16.17 -13.56 -19.95
C LEU A 310 15.67 -13.90 -18.56
N LEU A 311 15.86 -15.15 -18.10
CA LEU A 311 15.45 -15.57 -16.76
C LEU A 311 16.09 -14.69 -15.67
N GLY A 312 17.40 -14.45 -15.77
CA GLY A 312 18.10 -13.55 -14.85
C GLY A 312 17.54 -12.13 -14.86
N GLN A 313 17.14 -11.61 -16.02
CA GLN A 313 16.47 -10.32 -16.12
C GLN A 313 15.11 -10.32 -15.40
N LEU A 314 14.25 -11.31 -15.65
CA LEU A 314 12.93 -11.37 -15.02
C LEU A 314 13.02 -11.56 -13.50
N VAL A 315 13.98 -12.36 -13.03
CA VAL A 315 14.26 -12.51 -11.58
C VAL A 315 14.69 -11.18 -10.97
N ARG A 316 15.56 -10.41 -11.64
CA ARG A 316 15.94 -9.06 -11.17
C ARG A 316 14.76 -8.10 -11.14
N GLU A 317 13.90 -8.11 -12.17
CA GLU A 317 12.69 -7.30 -12.15
C GLU A 317 11.77 -7.68 -10.99
N ARG A 318 11.61 -8.99 -10.74
CA ARG A 318 10.79 -9.48 -9.62
C ARG A 318 11.39 -9.04 -8.29
N ALA A 319 12.69 -9.20 -8.09
CA ALA A 319 13.42 -8.77 -6.89
C ALA A 319 13.26 -7.26 -6.60
N LYS A 320 13.11 -6.42 -7.63
CA LYS A 320 12.78 -4.98 -7.51
C LYS A 320 11.33 -4.69 -7.12
N GLY A 321 10.56 -5.73 -6.79
CA GLY A 321 9.16 -5.63 -6.39
C GLY A 321 8.18 -5.46 -7.54
N LYS A 322 8.58 -5.70 -8.81
CA LYS A 322 7.61 -5.66 -9.92
C LYS A 322 6.59 -6.80 -9.75
N PRO A 323 5.28 -6.56 -9.91
CA PRO A 323 4.28 -7.62 -9.83
C PRO A 323 4.59 -8.75 -10.80
N LEU A 324 4.51 -9.99 -10.34
CA LEU A 324 4.79 -11.17 -11.17
C LEU A 324 3.91 -11.18 -12.41
N GLN A 325 2.64 -10.79 -12.30
CA GLN A 325 1.66 -10.75 -13.38
C GLN A 325 2.05 -9.79 -14.50
N TYR A 326 2.69 -8.66 -14.17
CA TYR A 326 3.24 -7.76 -15.19
C TYR A 326 4.51 -8.31 -15.84
N ILE A 327 5.25 -9.17 -15.15
CA ILE A 327 6.41 -9.89 -15.71
C ILE A 327 5.92 -11.00 -16.64
N LEU A 328 4.93 -11.78 -16.21
CA LEU A 328 4.32 -12.88 -16.97
C LEU A 328 3.41 -12.38 -18.11
N GLY A 329 2.85 -11.18 -17.97
CA GLY A 329 1.91 -10.56 -18.90
C GLY A 329 0.48 -11.09 -18.81
N SER A 330 0.15 -11.92 -17.82
CA SER A 330 -1.19 -12.43 -17.56
C SER A 330 -1.41 -12.80 -16.10
N GLU A 331 -2.68 -12.96 -15.74
CA GLU A 331 -3.18 -13.50 -14.48
C GLU A 331 -4.43 -14.35 -14.77
N TYR A 332 -4.68 -15.36 -13.95
CA TYR A 332 -5.94 -16.11 -13.98
C TYR A 332 -7.00 -15.40 -13.17
N PHE A 333 -8.21 -15.31 -13.73
CA PHE A 333 -9.38 -14.72 -13.09
C PHE A 333 -10.55 -15.69 -13.28
N GLY A 334 -10.84 -16.48 -12.24
CA GLY A 334 -11.54 -17.75 -12.42
C GLY A 334 -10.75 -18.66 -13.38
N ASP A 335 -11.45 -19.30 -14.32
CA ASP A 335 -10.83 -20.16 -15.33
C ASP A 335 -10.26 -19.41 -16.54
N LEU A 336 -10.39 -18.08 -16.58
CA LEU A 336 -9.94 -17.27 -17.71
C LEU A 336 -8.51 -16.75 -17.51
N GLU A 337 -7.66 -16.89 -18.53
CA GLU A 337 -6.36 -16.21 -18.59
C GLU A 337 -6.53 -14.78 -19.13
N ILE A 338 -6.41 -13.80 -18.24
CA ILE A 338 -6.56 -12.38 -18.54
C ILE A 338 -5.18 -11.75 -18.77
N LYS A 339 -4.99 -11.02 -19.87
CA LYS A 339 -3.76 -10.28 -20.10
C LYS A 339 -3.65 -9.08 -19.17
N CYS A 340 -2.45 -8.91 -18.64
CA CYS A 340 -2.08 -7.85 -17.71
C CYS A 340 -0.97 -7.00 -18.33
N LYS A 341 -1.00 -5.69 -18.10
CA LYS A 341 0.07 -4.77 -18.48
C LYS A 341 0.19 -3.63 -17.45
N PRO A 342 1.39 -3.04 -17.28
CA PRO A 342 1.54 -1.82 -16.50
C PRO A 342 0.56 -0.73 -16.96
N GLY A 343 0.00 0.02 -16.02
CA GLY A 343 -1.03 1.05 -16.28
C GLY A 343 -2.47 0.57 -16.12
N VAL A 344 -2.71 -0.74 -15.95
CA VAL A 344 -4.04 -1.32 -15.70
C VAL A 344 -4.00 -2.23 -14.47
N LEU A 345 -5.00 -2.13 -13.58
CA LEU A 345 -5.09 -2.93 -12.36
C LEU A 345 -4.99 -4.44 -12.66
N ILE A 346 -4.21 -5.17 -11.86
CA ILE A 346 -4.12 -6.63 -11.99
C ILE A 346 -5.43 -7.24 -11.43
N PRO A 347 -6.11 -8.17 -12.16
CA PRO A 347 -7.31 -8.84 -11.67
C PRO A 347 -7.08 -9.50 -10.31
N ARG A 348 -8.03 -9.37 -9.38
CA ARG A 348 -7.92 -9.91 -8.02
C ARG A 348 -8.73 -11.20 -7.86
N PRO A 349 -8.20 -12.24 -7.18
CA PRO A 349 -8.94 -13.47 -6.93
C PRO A 349 -10.26 -13.26 -6.18
N ASP A 350 -10.28 -12.37 -5.19
CA ASP A 350 -11.46 -12.08 -4.35
C ASP A 350 -12.64 -11.55 -5.20
N THR A 351 -12.34 -10.69 -6.19
CA THR A 351 -13.34 -10.23 -7.18
C THR A 351 -13.90 -11.40 -7.99
N ALA A 352 -13.04 -12.34 -8.42
CA ALA A 352 -13.46 -13.50 -9.20
C ALA A 352 -14.44 -14.37 -8.41
N ALA A 353 -14.17 -14.62 -7.12
CA ALA A 353 -15.05 -15.41 -6.25
C ALA A 353 -16.47 -14.80 -6.15
N SER A 354 -16.56 -13.48 -5.94
CA SER A 354 -17.85 -12.78 -5.89
C SER A 354 -18.60 -12.83 -7.23
N VAL A 355 -17.89 -12.63 -8.36
CA VAL A 355 -18.49 -12.67 -9.70
C VAL A 355 -18.96 -14.07 -10.06
N THR A 356 -18.16 -15.11 -9.80
CA THR A 356 -18.53 -16.51 -10.05
C THR A 356 -19.75 -16.92 -9.24
N ARG A 357 -19.84 -16.52 -7.96
CA ARG A 357 -21.04 -16.78 -7.14
C ARG A 357 -22.28 -16.11 -7.74
N LEU A 358 -22.18 -14.82 -8.08
CA LEU A 358 -23.31 -14.09 -8.67
C LEU A 358 -23.75 -14.70 -10.00
N ALA A 359 -22.82 -14.98 -10.90
CA ALA A 359 -23.10 -15.60 -12.19
C ALA A 359 -23.79 -16.96 -12.02
N THR A 360 -23.33 -17.77 -11.07
CA THR A 360 -23.93 -19.07 -10.73
C THR A 360 -25.38 -18.92 -10.24
N LEU A 361 -25.64 -18.03 -9.27
CA LEU A 361 -26.99 -17.80 -8.76
C LEU A 361 -27.96 -17.36 -9.87
N VAL A 362 -27.54 -16.41 -10.70
CA VAL A 362 -28.37 -15.89 -11.80
C VAL A 362 -28.57 -16.96 -12.87
N ARG A 363 -27.54 -17.73 -13.23
CA ARG A 363 -27.61 -18.84 -14.19
C ARG A 363 -28.61 -19.91 -13.77
N ASP A 364 -28.63 -20.24 -12.48
CA ASP A 364 -29.47 -21.30 -11.91
C ASP A 364 -30.91 -20.81 -11.60
N ALA A 365 -31.16 -19.50 -11.75
CA ALA A 365 -32.47 -18.91 -11.56
C ALA A 365 -33.50 -19.34 -12.61
N GLN A 366 -34.75 -19.48 -12.17
CA GLN A 366 -35.90 -19.70 -13.02
C GLN A 366 -36.48 -18.36 -13.52
N ASN A 367 -37.21 -18.40 -14.63
CA ASN A 367 -37.93 -17.24 -15.19
C ASN A 367 -37.03 -16.03 -15.51
N LEU A 368 -35.82 -16.29 -16.00
CA LEU A 368 -34.98 -15.23 -16.58
C LEU A 368 -35.64 -14.66 -17.86
N PRO A 369 -35.45 -13.37 -18.15
CA PRO A 369 -35.81 -12.81 -19.45
C PRO A 369 -34.96 -13.44 -20.57
N ASN A 370 -35.46 -13.35 -21.81
CA ASN A 370 -34.71 -13.81 -22.99
C ASN A 370 -33.37 -13.07 -23.17
N GLU A 371 -33.25 -11.84 -22.66
CA GLU A 371 -31.99 -11.08 -22.62
C GLU A 371 -31.74 -10.58 -21.20
N VAL A 372 -30.55 -10.86 -20.65
CA VAL A 372 -30.07 -10.31 -19.38
C VAL A 372 -28.98 -9.26 -19.67
N ARG A 373 -29.16 -8.06 -19.11
CA ARG A 373 -28.30 -6.89 -19.32
C ARG A 373 -27.43 -6.61 -18.11
N ILE A 374 -26.11 -6.53 -18.32
CA ILE A 374 -25.12 -6.35 -17.26
C ILE A 374 -24.27 -5.11 -17.54
N LEU A 375 -24.23 -4.20 -16.57
CA LEU A 375 -23.39 -3.01 -16.61
C LEU A 375 -22.25 -3.16 -15.60
N ASP A 376 -21.01 -3.13 -16.09
CA ASP A 376 -19.80 -3.16 -15.26
C ASP A 376 -19.11 -1.79 -15.30
N LEU A 377 -18.94 -1.13 -14.16
CA LEU A 377 -18.25 0.15 -14.06
C LEU A 377 -16.87 -0.02 -13.41
N CYS A 378 -15.88 0.72 -13.92
CA CYS A 378 -14.46 0.57 -13.60
C CYS A 378 -13.90 -0.78 -14.09
N THR A 379 -14.21 -1.13 -15.35
CA THR A 379 -13.98 -2.48 -15.91
C THR A 379 -12.50 -2.92 -15.96
N GLY A 380 -11.56 -1.98 -15.97
CA GLY A 380 -10.12 -2.25 -15.98
C GLY A 380 -9.71 -3.17 -17.14
N THR A 381 -9.28 -4.39 -16.81
CA THR A 381 -8.87 -5.41 -17.79
C THR A 381 -10.03 -6.05 -18.56
N GLY A 382 -11.28 -5.73 -18.20
CA GLY A 382 -12.49 -6.39 -18.69
C GLY A 382 -12.76 -7.75 -18.04
N CYS A 383 -12.05 -8.12 -16.96
CA CYS A 383 -12.12 -9.46 -16.38
C CYS A 383 -13.50 -9.82 -15.81
N ILE A 384 -14.23 -8.87 -15.23
CA ILE A 384 -15.57 -9.08 -14.66
C ILE A 384 -16.58 -9.48 -15.76
N PRO A 385 -16.79 -8.69 -16.84
CA PRO A 385 -17.64 -9.06 -17.97
C PRO A 385 -17.32 -10.41 -18.59
N LEU A 386 -16.03 -10.69 -18.76
CA LEU A 386 -15.57 -11.92 -19.41
C LEU A 386 -15.84 -13.14 -18.54
N LEU A 387 -15.53 -13.07 -17.25
CA LEU A 387 -15.79 -14.16 -16.33
C LEU A 387 -17.28 -14.41 -16.17
N PHE A 388 -18.08 -13.35 -15.99
CA PHE A 388 -19.53 -13.51 -15.87
C PHE A 388 -20.12 -14.23 -17.10
N ARG A 389 -19.74 -13.79 -18.32
CA ARG A 389 -20.18 -14.44 -19.55
C ARG A 389 -19.76 -15.91 -19.60
N HIS A 390 -18.51 -16.20 -19.24
CA HIS A 390 -17.99 -17.56 -19.23
C HIS A 390 -18.77 -18.48 -18.29
N GLU A 391 -18.96 -18.07 -17.04
CA GLU A 391 -19.68 -18.83 -16.01
C GLU A 391 -21.16 -19.05 -16.34
N PHE A 392 -21.80 -18.04 -16.91
CA PHE A 392 -23.21 -18.09 -17.27
C PHE A 392 -23.45 -18.95 -18.53
N ALA A 393 -22.70 -18.69 -19.61
CA ALA A 393 -22.86 -19.38 -20.88
C ALA A 393 -22.43 -20.86 -20.83
N ALA A 394 -21.69 -21.26 -19.79
CA ALA A 394 -21.31 -22.66 -19.56
C ALA A 394 -22.53 -23.62 -19.50
N GLN A 395 -23.69 -23.16 -19.01
CA GLN A 395 -24.87 -24.02 -18.84
C GLN A 395 -26.19 -23.40 -19.33
N ARG A 396 -26.24 -22.09 -19.61
CA ARG A 396 -27.44 -21.40 -20.10
C ARG A 396 -27.18 -20.76 -21.45
N LYS A 397 -27.67 -21.41 -22.51
CA LYS A 397 -27.58 -20.94 -23.91
C LYS A 397 -28.89 -20.32 -24.43
N ASP A 398 -29.97 -20.48 -23.66
CA ASP A 398 -31.33 -20.01 -23.94
C ASP A 398 -31.55 -18.51 -23.66
N VAL A 399 -30.57 -17.85 -23.03
CA VAL A 399 -30.64 -16.44 -22.63
C VAL A 399 -29.50 -15.67 -23.29
N ASP A 400 -29.83 -14.57 -23.97
CA ASP A 400 -28.86 -13.63 -24.51
C ASP A 400 -28.23 -12.79 -23.39
N LEU A 401 -26.90 -12.71 -23.37
CA LEU A 401 -26.18 -11.82 -22.46
C LEU A 401 -25.74 -10.54 -23.17
N ARG A 402 -26.21 -9.39 -22.68
CA ARG A 402 -25.70 -8.08 -23.10
C ARG A 402 -24.88 -7.45 -21.98
N ILE A 403 -23.56 -7.40 -22.14
CA ILE A 403 -22.65 -6.89 -21.13
C ILE A 403 -21.92 -5.66 -21.64
N ILE A 404 -21.98 -4.56 -20.90
CA ILE A 404 -21.21 -3.35 -21.18
C ILE A 404 -20.27 -3.06 -20.03
N GLY A 405 -18.97 -3.01 -20.30
CA GLY A 405 -17.96 -2.53 -19.36
C GLY A 405 -17.60 -1.08 -19.64
N MET A 406 -17.44 -0.26 -18.60
CA MET A 406 -17.01 1.13 -18.74
C MET A 406 -15.80 1.45 -17.88
N ASP A 407 -14.92 2.29 -18.40
CA ASP A 407 -13.74 2.78 -17.69
C ASP A 407 -13.38 4.19 -18.14
N ILE A 408 -12.70 4.95 -17.29
CA ILE A 408 -12.20 6.28 -17.63
C ILE A 408 -10.87 6.22 -18.40
N SER A 409 -10.13 5.12 -18.27
CA SER A 409 -8.79 4.93 -18.84
C SER A 409 -8.83 4.30 -20.23
N ASP A 410 -8.29 5.00 -21.23
CA ASP A 410 -8.10 4.44 -22.57
C ASP A 410 -7.17 3.22 -22.57
N GLU A 411 -6.20 3.18 -21.65
CA GLU A 411 -5.29 2.05 -21.50
C GLU A 411 -6.02 0.80 -21.00
N SER A 412 -6.95 0.96 -20.06
CA SER A 412 -7.83 -0.11 -19.56
C SER A 412 -8.71 -0.62 -20.68
N LEU A 413 -9.44 0.26 -21.37
CA LEU A 413 -10.35 -0.12 -22.46
C LEU A 413 -9.64 -0.83 -23.61
N GLY A 414 -8.45 -0.35 -23.99
CA GLY A 414 -7.63 -1.01 -25.01
C GLY A 414 -7.22 -2.44 -24.62
N LEU A 415 -6.97 -2.69 -23.33
CA LEU A 415 -6.68 -4.02 -22.81
C LEU A 415 -7.94 -4.88 -22.67
N ALA A 416 -9.06 -4.30 -22.23
CA ALA A 416 -10.35 -4.98 -22.14
C ALA A 416 -10.80 -5.52 -23.50
N HIS A 417 -10.73 -4.70 -24.56
CA HIS A 417 -11.00 -5.17 -25.92
C HIS A 417 -10.00 -6.24 -26.41
N HIS A 418 -8.75 -6.19 -25.97
CA HIS A 418 -7.77 -7.23 -26.30
C HIS A 418 -8.12 -8.55 -25.61
N ASN A 419 -8.48 -8.51 -24.32
CA ASN A 419 -8.90 -9.67 -23.54
C ASN A 419 -10.21 -10.27 -24.06
N LEU A 420 -11.16 -9.44 -24.50
CA LEU A 420 -12.38 -9.88 -25.15
C LEU A 420 -12.08 -10.70 -26.40
N ARG A 421 -11.35 -10.12 -27.36
CA ARG A 421 -10.97 -10.85 -28.58
C ARG A 421 -10.22 -12.15 -28.28
N ARG A 422 -9.34 -12.16 -27.27
CA ARG A 422 -8.58 -13.35 -26.88
C ARG A 422 -9.48 -14.46 -26.33
N ASN A 423 -10.45 -14.12 -25.49
CA ASN A 423 -11.33 -15.09 -24.84
C ASN A 423 -12.59 -15.41 -25.66
N GLU A 424 -12.85 -14.70 -26.76
CA GLU A 424 -13.87 -15.05 -27.75
C GLU A 424 -13.35 -16.05 -28.81
N ILE A 425 -12.05 -16.04 -29.12
CA ILE A 425 -11.46 -17.00 -30.08
C ILE A 425 -11.51 -18.41 -29.49
N GLY A 426 -12.53 -19.18 -29.90
CA GLY A 426 -12.75 -20.58 -29.50
C GLY A 426 -13.95 -20.83 -28.59
N ASN A 427 -14.62 -19.78 -28.09
CA ASN A 427 -15.86 -19.92 -27.34
C ASN A 427 -17.06 -19.74 -28.28
N GLU A 428 -17.86 -20.80 -28.44
CA GLU A 428 -19.14 -20.83 -29.18
C GLU A 428 -20.24 -20.01 -28.48
N ALA A 429 -19.94 -18.80 -28.02
CA ALA A 429 -20.94 -17.89 -27.49
C ALA A 429 -21.60 -17.13 -28.66
N GLU A 430 -22.36 -17.87 -29.49
CA GLU A 430 -23.13 -17.31 -30.61
C GLU A 430 -24.20 -16.30 -30.16
N ASN A 431 -24.60 -16.35 -28.87
CA ASN A 431 -25.68 -15.55 -28.30
C ASN A 431 -25.15 -14.45 -27.36
N GLY A 432 -25.62 -13.21 -27.55
CA GLY A 432 -25.30 -12.05 -26.72
C GLY A 432 -24.12 -11.18 -27.21
N MET A 433 -23.97 -10.00 -26.62
CA MET A 433 -22.99 -8.96 -27.00
C MET A 433 -22.20 -8.47 -25.77
N THR A 434 -20.88 -8.43 -25.86
CA THR A 434 -20.02 -7.75 -24.89
C THR A 434 -19.31 -6.57 -25.54
N ASN A 435 -19.37 -5.38 -24.95
CA ASN A 435 -18.68 -4.20 -25.47
C ASN A 435 -18.14 -3.31 -24.35
N PHE A 436 -17.22 -2.41 -24.69
CA PHE A 436 -16.62 -1.47 -23.74
C PHE A 436 -16.76 -0.02 -24.22
N ALA A 437 -16.92 0.91 -23.27
CA ALA A 437 -16.99 2.33 -23.58
C ALA A 437 -16.32 3.21 -22.52
N LYS A 438 -15.86 4.39 -22.95
CA LYS A 438 -15.28 5.37 -22.05
C LYS A 438 -16.36 6.16 -21.33
N ALA A 439 -16.30 6.18 -20.00
CA ALA A 439 -17.20 6.97 -19.17
C ALA A 439 -16.50 7.40 -17.86
N ASP A 440 -16.94 8.52 -17.29
CA ASP A 440 -16.57 8.94 -15.94
C ASP A 440 -17.77 8.70 -15.00
N VAL A 441 -17.52 7.88 -13.98
CA VAL A 441 -18.51 7.55 -12.93
C VAL A 441 -18.82 8.79 -12.09
N LEU A 442 -17.80 9.58 -11.74
CA LEU A 442 -17.90 10.71 -10.83
C LEU A 442 -18.38 12.00 -11.49
N ALA A 443 -18.42 12.04 -12.83
CA ALA A 443 -18.90 13.19 -13.58
C ALA A 443 -20.40 13.43 -13.35
N ASP A 444 -20.78 14.70 -13.20
CA ASP A 444 -22.16 15.14 -13.04
C ASP A 444 -22.91 15.00 -14.37
N PRO A 445 -24.00 14.19 -14.44
CA PRO A 445 -24.76 14.00 -15.66
C PRO A 445 -25.54 15.26 -16.10
N TYR A 446 -25.72 16.24 -15.21
CA TYR A 446 -26.43 17.50 -15.48
C TYR A 446 -25.50 18.71 -15.59
N GLY A 447 -24.19 18.52 -15.39
CA GLY A 447 -23.21 19.58 -15.52
C GLY A 447 -22.91 19.95 -16.97
N ASP A 448 -22.26 21.11 -17.16
CA ASP A 448 -21.80 21.53 -18.48
C ASP A 448 -20.81 20.52 -19.05
N LEU A 449 -21.12 20.02 -20.26
CA LEU A 449 -20.22 19.11 -20.96
C LEU A 449 -19.00 19.87 -21.48
N ILE A 450 -17.84 19.54 -20.94
CA ILE A 450 -16.57 20.12 -21.38
C ILE A 450 -16.08 19.34 -22.60
N ALA A 451 -15.82 20.03 -23.70
CA ALA A 451 -15.29 19.42 -24.91
C ALA A 451 -13.97 18.69 -24.61
N GLY A 452 -13.91 17.39 -24.94
CA GLY A 452 -12.75 16.53 -24.73
C GLY A 452 -12.67 15.88 -23.35
N ALA A 453 -13.55 16.20 -22.40
CA ALA A 453 -13.67 15.48 -21.14
C ALA A 453 -14.43 14.16 -21.32
N PRO A 454 -14.13 13.10 -20.54
CA PRO A 454 -14.94 11.89 -20.52
C PRO A 454 -16.39 12.20 -20.14
N LEU A 455 -17.33 11.54 -20.80
CA LEU A 455 -18.76 11.76 -20.57
C LEU A 455 -19.23 11.02 -19.30
N PRO A 456 -20.22 11.57 -18.58
CA PRO A 456 -20.92 10.84 -17.52
C PRO A 456 -21.57 9.56 -18.05
N VAL A 457 -21.65 8.53 -17.21
CA VAL A 457 -22.23 7.20 -17.56
C VAL A 457 -23.59 7.33 -18.26
N ARG A 458 -24.52 8.13 -17.71
CA ARG A 458 -25.86 8.36 -18.29
C ARG A 458 -25.80 8.91 -19.72
N ASN A 459 -24.88 9.83 -19.99
CA ASN A 459 -24.73 10.45 -21.30
C ASN A 459 -24.16 9.44 -22.31
N VAL A 460 -23.24 8.57 -21.88
CA VAL A 460 -22.72 7.48 -22.72
C VAL A 460 -23.82 6.49 -23.08
N LEU A 461 -24.65 6.08 -22.10
CA LEU A 461 -25.81 5.21 -22.35
C LEU A 461 -26.76 5.82 -23.39
N ASN A 462 -27.11 7.10 -23.20
CA ASN A 462 -28.03 7.83 -24.10
C ASN A 462 -27.44 8.02 -25.51
N TYR A 463 -26.18 8.44 -25.61
CA TYR A 463 -25.50 8.69 -26.88
C TYR A 463 -25.44 7.43 -27.75
N ASN A 464 -25.13 6.28 -27.14
CA ASN A 464 -25.09 5.00 -27.84
C ASN A 464 -26.46 4.37 -28.04
N ARG A 465 -27.54 5.02 -27.59
CA ARG A 465 -28.92 4.49 -27.61
C ARG A 465 -29.04 3.12 -26.96
N TRP A 466 -28.27 2.90 -25.89
CA TRP A 466 -28.37 1.68 -25.10
C TRP A 466 -29.58 1.73 -24.17
N SER A 467 -30.00 0.56 -23.70
CA SER A 467 -31.11 0.45 -22.76
C SER A 467 -30.87 1.36 -21.54
N PRO A 468 -31.87 2.14 -21.10
CA PRO A 468 -31.78 2.85 -19.84
C PRO A 468 -31.91 1.90 -18.65
N PHE A 469 -32.48 0.70 -18.85
CA PHE A 469 -32.70 -0.32 -17.83
C PHE A 469 -31.67 -1.45 -17.91
N TRP A 470 -31.13 -1.84 -16.76
CA TRP A 470 -30.12 -2.89 -16.63
C TRP A 470 -30.57 -3.90 -15.58
N ASP A 471 -30.24 -5.17 -15.77
CA ASP A 471 -30.65 -6.22 -14.83
C ASP A 471 -29.64 -6.36 -13.69
N ILE A 472 -28.34 -6.34 -14.04
CA ILE A 472 -27.24 -6.51 -13.10
C ILE A 472 -26.28 -5.34 -13.25
N PHE A 473 -25.86 -4.78 -12.12
CA PHE A 473 -24.86 -3.73 -12.03
C PHE A 473 -23.69 -4.22 -11.18
N ILE A 474 -22.46 -4.15 -11.69
CA ILE A 474 -21.26 -4.60 -11.00
C ILE A 474 -20.22 -3.47 -11.02
N SER A 475 -19.45 -3.32 -9.94
CA SER A 475 -18.27 -2.45 -9.95
C SER A 475 -17.23 -2.89 -8.94
N ASN A 476 -15.98 -2.89 -9.37
CA ASN A 476 -14.81 -2.85 -8.50
C ASN A 476 -14.16 -1.45 -8.62
N PRO A 477 -14.64 -0.46 -7.84
CA PRO A 477 -14.14 0.90 -7.94
C PRO A 477 -12.83 1.10 -7.17
N PRO A 478 -12.10 2.21 -7.40
CA PRO A 478 -11.06 2.65 -6.48
C PRO A 478 -11.66 2.88 -5.08
N TYR A 479 -11.17 2.15 -4.08
CA TYR A 479 -11.74 2.17 -2.72
C TYR A 479 -10.71 2.38 -1.61
N ILE A 480 -9.42 2.49 -1.94
CA ILE A 480 -8.35 2.64 -0.95
C ILE A 480 -8.24 4.11 -0.54
N SER A 481 -8.37 4.38 0.76
CA SER A 481 -8.18 5.74 1.28
C SER A 481 -6.73 6.23 1.09
N PRO A 482 -6.49 7.55 1.03
CA PRO A 482 -5.13 8.09 0.94
C PRO A 482 -4.18 7.56 2.02
N SER A 483 -4.64 7.45 3.27
CA SER A 483 -3.80 6.95 4.37
C SER A 483 -3.55 5.45 4.28
N ALA A 484 -4.56 4.63 3.92
CA ALA A 484 -4.40 3.20 3.69
C ALA A 484 -3.45 2.93 2.51
N TYR A 485 -3.50 3.75 1.47
CA TYR A 485 -2.58 3.66 0.35
C TYR A 485 -1.12 3.77 0.79
N TRP A 486 -0.79 4.59 1.80
CA TRP A 486 0.59 4.72 2.27
C TRP A 486 0.96 3.74 3.39
N LYS A 487 0.01 3.34 4.23
CA LYS A 487 0.26 2.55 5.45
C LYS A 487 0.13 1.04 5.24
N THR A 488 -0.87 0.59 4.48
CA THR A 488 -1.24 -0.83 4.41
C THR A 488 -1.01 -1.44 3.02
N THR A 489 -0.98 -0.60 1.97
CA THR A 489 -0.78 -1.10 0.60
C THR A 489 0.66 -1.54 0.35
N MET A 490 0.84 -2.76 -0.15
CA MET A 490 2.15 -3.33 -0.45
C MET A 490 2.96 -2.44 -1.40
N ARG A 491 4.28 -2.36 -1.19
CA ARG A 491 5.20 -1.54 -2.01
C ARG A 491 5.10 -1.84 -3.51
N SER A 492 4.98 -3.12 -3.88
CA SER A 492 4.79 -3.56 -5.27
C SER A 492 3.57 -2.88 -5.91
N VAL A 493 2.43 -2.88 -5.21
CA VAL A 493 1.19 -2.27 -5.68
C VAL A 493 1.37 -0.75 -5.81
N ARG A 494 1.90 -0.09 -4.77
CA ARG A 494 2.15 1.37 -4.77
C ARG A 494 3.06 1.83 -5.91
N LYS A 495 4.09 1.04 -6.23
CA LYS A 495 5.13 1.42 -7.19
C LYS A 495 4.75 1.12 -8.65
N TYR A 496 4.00 0.04 -8.90
CA TYR A 496 3.81 -0.46 -10.26
C TYR A 496 2.36 -0.42 -10.76
N GLU A 497 1.36 -0.50 -9.88
CA GLU A 497 -0.05 -0.46 -10.30
C GLU A 497 -0.58 0.98 -10.37
N PRO A 498 -1.52 1.29 -11.27
CA PRO A 498 -1.99 2.65 -11.49
C PRO A 498 -2.73 3.17 -10.26
N LYS A 499 -2.24 4.27 -9.66
CA LYS A 499 -2.91 4.92 -8.52
C LYS A 499 -4.38 5.28 -8.81
N LEU A 500 -4.69 5.63 -10.07
CA LEU A 500 -6.05 5.90 -10.55
C LEU A 500 -7.03 4.76 -10.28
N ALA A 501 -6.59 3.50 -10.34
CA ALA A 501 -7.43 2.34 -10.10
C ALA A 501 -7.50 1.92 -8.63
N LEU A 502 -6.75 2.60 -7.75
CA LEU A 502 -6.59 2.22 -6.35
C LEU A 502 -7.21 3.27 -5.40
N VAL A 503 -6.90 4.54 -5.64
CA VAL A 503 -7.22 5.65 -4.73
C VAL A 503 -8.16 6.64 -5.43
N PRO A 504 -9.33 6.93 -4.85
CA PRO A 504 -10.22 7.96 -5.37
C PRO A 504 -9.53 9.33 -5.51
N PRO A 505 -9.93 10.15 -6.51
CA PRO A 505 -9.34 11.48 -6.70
C PRO A 505 -9.58 12.36 -5.47
N PRO A 506 -8.63 13.25 -5.10
CA PRO A 506 -8.76 14.07 -3.91
C PRO A 506 -9.88 15.11 -4.05
N ARG A 507 -10.65 15.31 -2.97
CA ARG A 507 -11.60 16.42 -2.82
C ARG A 507 -11.33 17.13 -1.51
N LEU A 508 -11.10 18.45 -1.56
CA LEU A 508 -10.66 19.27 -0.41
C LEU A 508 -11.59 19.19 0.82
N GLN A 509 -12.86 18.86 0.61
CA GLN A 509 -13.88 18.81 1.67
C GLN A 509 -14.02 17.44 2.32
N PHE A 510 -13.36 16.40 1.79
CA PHE A 510 -13.56 15.03 2.25
C PHE A 510 -12.43 14.65 3.22
N ASP A 511 -12.79 13.98 4.32
CA ASP A 511 -11.81 13.28 5.15
C ASP A 511 -11.29 12.00 4.47
N ASP A 512 -10.34 11.32 5.10
CA ASP A 512 -9.68 10.14 4.53
C ASP A 512 -10.68 9.01 4.23
N THR A 513 -11.62 8.76 5.13
CA THR A 513 -12.66 7.73 4.99
C THR A 513 -13.66 8.11 3.90
N GLN A 514 -14.15 9.35 3.92
CA GLN A 514 -15.06 9.87 2.89
C GLN A 514 -14.42 9.85 1.50
N GLN A 515 -13.12 10.11 1.41
CA GLN A 515 -12.40 9.99 0.14
C GLN A 515 -12.33 8.53 -0.29
N GLY A 516 -12.01 7.59 0.59
CA GLY A 516 -12.03 6.15 0.29
C GLY A 516 -13.41 5.65 -0.17
N ASP A 517 -14.48 6.22 0.38
CA ASP A 517 -15.86 5.83 0.08
C ASP A 517 -16.49 6.63 -1.09
N MET A 518 -15.74 7.52 -1.75
CA MET A 518 -16.26 8.53 -2.69
C MET A 518 -17.08 7.96 -3.86
N PHE A 519 -16.74 6.77 -4.35
CA PHE A 519 -17.43 6.17 -5.49
C PHE A 519 -18.83 5.64 -5.14
N TYR A 520 -19.04 5.10 -3.93
CA TYR A 520 -20.24 4.33 -3.62
C TYR A 520 -21.54 5.14 -3.66
N PRO A 521 -21.64 6.38 -3.13
CA PRO A 521 -22.84 7.18 -3.28
C PRO A 521 -23.24 7.40 -4.75
N ARG A 522 -22.24 7.57 -5.63
CA ARG A 522 -22.48 7.79 -7.05
C ARG A 522 -22.85 6.50 -7.77
N LEU A 523 -22.19 5.39 -7.46
CA LEU A 523 -22.51 4.06 -8.00
C LEU A 523 -23.94 3.64 -7.65
N LEU A 524 -24.33 3.77 -6.37
CA LEU A 524 -25.69 3.46 -5.91
C LEU A 524 -26.74 4.34 -6.59
N LYS A 525 -26.47 5.64 -6.76
CA LYS A 525 -27.36 6.54 -7.50
C LYS A 525 -27.49 6.13 -8.97
N ILE A 526 -26.38 5.78 -9.64
CA ILE A 526 -26.45 5.29 -11.03
C ILE A 526 -27.25 3.99 -11.08
N ALA A 527 -27.01 3.05 -10.16
CA ALA A 527 -27.75 1.79 -10.07
C ALA A 527 -29.26 2.00 -9.89
N GLN A 528 -29.66 3.01 -9.11
CA GLN A 528 -31.06 3.44 -8.99
C GLN A 528 -31.59 4.03 -10.31
N GLU A 529 -30.85 4.97 -10.93
CA GLU A 529 -31.21 5.63 -12.20
C GLU A 529 -31.36 4.67 -13.38
N VAL A 530 -30.59 3.58 -13.39
CA VAL A 530 -30.66 2.54 -14.44
C VAL A 530 -31.55 1.35 -14.08
N GLU A 531 -32.29 1.46 -12.96
CA GLU A 531 -33.20 0.44 -12.46
C GLU A 531 -32.58 -0.96 -12.31
N ALA A 532 -31.28 -1.04 -11.98
CA ALA A 532 -30.55 -2.28 -11.70
C ALA A 532 -31.30 -3.18 -10.70
N LYS A 533 -31.62 -4.42 -11.07
CA LYS A 533 -32.33 -5.38 -10.20
C LYS A 533 -31.41 -6.00 -9.17
N ILE A 534 -30.15 -6.22 -9.53
CA ILE A 534 -29.07 -6.72 -8.66
C ILE A 534 -27.88 -5.77 -8.78
N VAL A 535 -27.27 -5.43 -7.66
CA VAL A 535 -26.09 -4.57 -7.57
C VAL A 535 -25.02 -5.30 -6.77
N LEU A 536 -23.81 -5.44 -7.31
CA LEU A 536 -22.64 -6.01 -6.63
C LEU A 536 -21.49 -5.00 -6.62
N LEU A 537 -21.07 -4.56 -5.44
CA LEU A 537 -19.99 -3.56 -5.28
C LEU A 537 -18.86 -4.16 -4.46
N GLU A 538 -17.65 -4.16 -4.99
CA GLU A 538 -16.46 -4.55 -4.22
C GLU A 538 -16.04 -3.45 -3.23
N VAL A 539 -15.54 -3.86 -2.07
CA VAL A 539 -15.11 -3.02 -0.96
C VAL A 539 -13.79 -3.51 -0.34
N ALA A 540 -13.11 -2.61 0.37
CA ALA A 540 -11.78 -2.84 0.94
C ALA A 540 -11.78 -3.81 2.14
N ASP A 541 -12.77 -3.71 3.01
CA ASP A 541 -12.87 -4.45 4.26
C ASP A 541 -14.31 -4.42 4.83
N MET A 542 -14.52 -5.08 5.97
CA MET A 542 -15.82 -5.16 6.62
C MET A 542 -16.35 -3.79 7.08
N GLU A 543 -15.49 -2.91 7.60
CA GLU A 543 -15.93 -1.59 8.06
C GLU A 543 -16.46 -0.76 6.88
N GLN A 544 -15.77 -0.79 5.73
CA GLN A 544 -16.25 -0.16 4.52
C GLN A 544 -17.51 -0.86 3.97
N ALA A 545 -17.59 -2.19 4.03
CA ALA A 545 -18.78 -2.94 3.64
C ALA A 545 -20.03 -2.48 4.40
N LEU A 546 -19.93 -2.33 5.72
CA LEU A 546 -21.02 -1.85 6.57
C LEU A 546 -21.43 -0.41 6.20
N ARG A 547 -20.46 0.49 6.00
CA ARG A 547 -20.76 1.88 5.57
C ARG A 547 -21.46 1.92 4.21
N VAL A 548 -21.02 1.10 3.25
CA VAL A 548 -21.64 1.01 1.92
C VAL A 548 -23.04 0.40 1.99
N ALA A 549 -23.24 -0.63 2.82
CA ALA A 549 -24.54 -1.22 3.08
C ALA A 549 -25.51 -0.22 3.72
N GLN A 550 -25.05 0.58 4.69
CA GLN A 550 -25.83 1.68 5.27
C GLN A 550 -26.18 2.77 4.25
N LEU A 551 -25.27 3.10 3.32
CA LEU A 551 -25.57 4.04 2.21
C LEU A 551 -26.67 3.47 1.30
N ALA A 552 -26.60 2.19 0.95
CA ALA A 552 -27.61 1.51 0.14
C ALA A 552 -28.97 1.45 0.85
N GLN A 553 -28.97 1.18 2.16
CA GLN A 553 -30.19 1.17 2.98
C GLN A 553 -30.83 2.56 3.05
N LYS A 554 -30.03 3.62 3.23
CA LYS A 554 -30.53 5.02 3.24
C LYS A 554 -31.12 5.47 1.90
N LEU A 555 -30.71 4.86 0.79
CA LEU A 555 -31.26 5.17 -0.54
C LEU A 555 -32.70 4.67 -0.70
N ASP A 556 -33.12 3.69 0.12
CA ASP A 556 -34.46 3.09 0.13
C ASP A 556 -34.93 2.63 -1.25
N ALA A 557 -33.99 2.08 -2.03
CA ALA A 557 -34.22 1.64 -3.41
C ALA A 557 -34.16 0.12 -3.61
N PHE A 558 -33.79 -0.61 -2.55
CA PHE A 558 -33.53 -2.06 -2.58
C PHE A 558 -34.36 -2.78 -1.53
N ASP A 559 -34.87 -3.95 -1.87
CA ASP A 559 -35.68 -4.79 -0.98
C ASP A 559 -34.81 -5.56 0.03
N GLY A 560 -33.52 -5.72 -0.27
CA GLY A 560 -32.58 -6.37 0.64
C GLY A 560 -31.12 -6.11 0.29
N ILE A 561 -30.28 -6.26 1.31
CA ILE A 561 -28.84 -5.95 1.31
C ILE A 561 -28.13 -7.02 2.13
N GLU A 562 -27.05 -7.58 1.61
CA GLU A 562 -26.16 -8.48 2.35
C GLU A 562 -24.69 -8.23 1.97
N ILE A 563 -23.77 -8.79 2.75
CA ILE A 563 -22.32 -8.65 2.58
C ILE A 563 -21.72 -10.03 2.31
N TRP A 564 -20.84 -10.12 1.32
CA TRP A 564 -20.10 -11.33 0.98
C TRP A 564 -18.64 -11.20 1.39
N ARG A 565 -18.09 -12.26 1.98
CA ARG A 565 -16.68 -12.37 2.35
C ARG A 565 -15.81 -12.93 1.21
N ASP A 566 -14.48 -12.95 1.41
CA ASP A 566 -13.46 -13.46 0.48
C ASP A 566 -13.86 -14.77 -0.22
N ASP A 567 -14.32 -15.76 0.55
CA ASP A 567 -14.92 -16.99 0.01
C ASP A 567 -16.41 -17.03 0.36
N PRO A 568 -17.29 -16.67 -0.59
CA PRO A 568 -18.71 -16.60 -0.32
C PRO A 568 -19.42 -17.95 -0.50
N VAL A 569 -18.73 -19.05 -0.87
CA VAL A 569 -19.33 -20.35 -1.23
C VAL A 569 -19.15 -21.43 -0.15
N THR A 570 -18.35 -21.17 0.89
CA THR A 570 -18.05 -22.14 1.95
C THR A 570 -19.32 -22.64 2.66
N SER A 571 -19.53 -23.96 2.61
CA SER A 571 -20.77 -24.66 2.99
C SER A 571 -20.95 -24.92 4.49
N SER A 572 -20.04 -24.44 5.34
CA SER A 572 -19.97 -24.78 6.77
C SER A 572 -20.58 -23.77 7.74
N ASN A 573 -20.82 -22.52 7.35
CA ASN A 573 -21.28 -21.48 8.29
C ASN A 573 -22.65 -20.93 7.92
N GLN A 574 -23.56 -20.89 8.91
CA GLN A 574 -24.76 -20.07 8.80
C GLN A 574 -24.35 -18.60 8.62
N PRO A 575 -25.11 -17.79 7.85
CA PRO A 575 -24.84 -16.38 7.73
C PRO A 575 -24.77 -15.74 9.11
N THR A 576 -23.76 -14.89 9.29
CA THR A 576 -23.63 -14.05 10.49
C THR A 576 -24.36 -12.73 10.26
N SER A 577 -24.58 -11.95 11.31
CA SER A 577 -25.16 -10.61 11.15
C SER A 577 -24.40 -9.57 11.96
N GLU A 578 -24.19 -8.40 11.36
CA GLU A 578 -23.56 -7.22 11.96
C GLU A 578 -24.30 -5.98 11.46
N ASP A 579 -24.62 -5.05 12.37
CA ASP A 579 -25.46 -3.86 12.10
C ASP A 579 -26.77 -4.12 11.34
N GLY A 580 -27.33 -5.33 11.48
CA GLY A 580 -28.59 -5.72 10.83
C GLY A 580 -28.44 -6.19 9.38
N PHE A 581 -27.23 -6.37 8.87
CA PHE A 581 -26.96 -6.95 7.55
C PHE A 581 -26.56 -8.42 7.69
N GLU A 582 -27.04 -9.28 6.77
CA GLU A 582 -26.56 -10.67 6.67
C GLU A 582 -25.17 -10.70 6.04
N ILE A 583 -24.29 -11.55 6.57
CA ILE A 583 -22.90 -11.70 6.12
C ILE A 583 -22.65 -13.18 5.79
N HIS A 584 -22.27 -13.44 4.54
CA HIS A 584 -22.05 -14.79 4.02
C HIS A 584 -20.57 -15.07 3.72
N GLY A 585 -20.14 -16.31 3.98
CA GLY A 585 -18.82 -16.81 3.61
C GLY A 585 -17.78 -16.77 4.73
N GLU A 586 -16.51 -16.92 4.36
CA GLU A 586 -15.34 -16.85 5.23
C GLU A 586 -14.33 -15.79 4.75
N GLY A 587 -13.52 -15.26 5.67
CA GLY A 587 -12.53 -14.21 5.38
C GLY A 587 -13.03 -12.79 5.67
N ASN A 588 -12.53 -11.79 4.97
CA ASN A 588 -12.89 -10.38 5.15
C ASN A 588 -14.13 -10.02 4.34
N GLY A 589 -14.91 -9.01 4.76
CA GLY A 589 -15.98 -8.46 3.94
C GLY A 589 -15.40 -7.84 2.66
N ARG A 590 -15.85 -8.31 1.50
CA ARG A 590 -15.31 -7.92 0.18
C ARG A 590 -16.32 -7.38 -0.79
N SER A 591 -17.59 -7.72 -0.62
CA SER A 591 -18.62 -7.23 -1.53
C SER A 591 -19.90 -6.90 -0.79
N VAL A 592 -20.57 -5.83 -1.22
CA VAL A 592 -21.95 -5.52 -0.83
C VAL A 592 -22.84 -5.87 -2.00
N ILE A 593 -23.89 -6.66 -1.74
CA ILE A 593 -24.91 -6.99 -2.74
C ILE A 593 -26.26 -6.43 -2.33
N CYS A 594 -26.95 -5.81 -3.28
CA CYS A 594 -28.29 -5.26 -3.10
C CYS A 594 -29.21 -5.82 -4.19
N TRP A 595 -30.50 -6.03 -3.87
CA TRP A 595 -31.47 -6.49 -4.85
C TRP A 595 -32.82 -5.82 -4.71
N ARG A 596 -33.62 -5.87 -5.78
CA ARG A 596 -35.04 -5.47 -5.77
C ARG A 596 -35.88 -6.32 -6.73
N GLY A 597 -37.16 -6.42 -6.41
CA GLY A 597 -38.18 -7.13 -7.17
C GLY A 597 -37.72 -8.53 -7.58
N VAL A 598 -37.81 -8.82 -8.88
CA VAL A 598 -37.44 -10.13 -9.44
C VAL A 598 -35.95 -10.46 -9.27
N GLY A 599 -35.08 -9.48 -9.06
CA GLY A 599 -33.66 -9.71 -8.77
C GLY A 599 -33.45 -10.55 -7.51
N GLY A 600 -34.29 -10.37 -6.49
CA GLY A 600 -34.26 -11.20 -5.28
C GLY A 600 -34.54 -12.67 -5.59
N SER A 601 -35.53 -12.95 -6.46
CA SER A 601 -35.84 -14.33 -6.86
C SER A 601 -34.70 -15.01 -7.61
N TRP A 602 -33.90 -14.26 -8.37
CA TRP A 602 -32.72 -14.80 -9.05
C TRP A 602 -31.55 -15.10 -8.10
N LEU A 603 -31.55 -14.47 -6.93
CA LEU A 603 -30.60 -14.76 -5.85
C LEU A 603 -31.11 -15.85 -4.89
N GLY A 604 -32.24 -16.48 -5.20
CA GLY A 604 -32.89 -17.47 -4.31
C GLY A 604 -33.51 -16.86 -3.05
N LYS A 605 -33.74 -15.54 -3.02
CA LYS A 605 -34.36 -14.83 -1.89
C LYS A 605 -35.89 -14.87 -2.02
N THR A 606 -36.59 -15.07 -0.90
CA THR A 606 -38.05 -15.02 -0.84
C THR A 606 -38.55 -13.60 -1.08
N VAL A 607 -39.16 -13.35 -2.24
CA VAL A 607 -39.79 -12.07 -2.55
C VAL A 607 -41.08 -11.99 -1.73
N THR A 608 -41.17 -11.04 -0.80
CA THR A 608 -42.45 -10.74 -0.14
C THR A 608 -43.32 -9.99 -1.15
N PRO A 609 -44.53 -10.47 -1.49
CA PRO A 609 -45.36 -9.78 -2.47
C PRO A 609 -45.75 -8.41 -1.93
N GLN A 610 -45.35 -7.33 -2.61
CA GLN A 610 -45.99 -6.04 -2.39
C GLN A 610 -47.46 -6.14 -2.84
N PRO A 611 -48.42 -5.61 -2.07
CA PRO A 611 -49.82 -5.57 -2.49
C PRO A 611 -49.94 -4.73 -3.76
N GLN A 612 -50.27 -5.38 -4.87
CA GLN A 612 -50.67 -4.71 -6.10
C GLN A 612 -51.94 -3.91 -5.80
N THR A 613 -51.81 -2.59 -5.66
CA THR A 613 -52.97 -1.71 -5.71
C THR A 613 -53.43 -1.68 -7.18
N PRO A 614 -54.70 -2.01 -7.49
CA PRO A 614 -55.16 -2.01 -8.87
C PRO A 614 -55.09 -0.60 -9.43
N ILE A 615 -54.31 -0.40 -10.50
CA ILE A 615 -54.31 0.85 -11.26
C ILE A 615 -55.68 0.96 -11.94
N GLN A 616 -56.56 1.77 -11.38
CA GLN A 616 -57.72 2.26 -12.11
C GLN A 616 -57.24 3.24 -13.18
N VAL A 617 -57.38 2.85 -14.45
CA VAL A 617 -57.21 3.74 -15.59
C VAL A 617 -58.27 4.83 -15.49
N THR A 618 -57.88 6.03 -15.04
CA THR A 618 -58.67 7.25 -15.21
C THR A 618 -57.91 8.21 -16.12
N THR A 619 -58.64 8.70 -17.11
CA THR A 619 -58.21 9.52 -18.23
C THR A 619 -57.56 10.83 -17.77
N ALA A 620 -56.49 11.20 -18.49
CA ALA A 620 -55.64 12.34 -18.22
C ALA A 620 -56.39 13.67 -18.09
N GLN A 621 -56.19 14.37 -16.97
CA GLN A 621 -56.34 15.82 -16.86
C GLN A 621 -54.97 16.45 -16.56
N LYS A 622 -54.59 17.44 -17.37
CA LYS A 622 -53.36 18.24 -17.25
C LYS A 622 -53.25 18.88 -15.85
N PRO A 623 -52.08 18.85 -15.18
CA PRO A 623 -51.88 19.65 -13.98
C PRO A 623 -51.54 21.11 -14.36
N ARG A 624 -52.24 22.02 -13.68
CA ARG A 624 -52.02 23.46 -13.65
C ARG A 624 -50.78 23.81 -12.81
N ASP A 625 -50.19 24.95 -13.15
CA ASP A 625 -49.14 25.65 -12.41
C ASP A 625 -49.43 25.76 -10.91
N ALA A 626 -48.46 25.37 -10.09
CA ALA A 626 -48.42 25.67 -8.67
C ALA A 626 -47.01 26.16 -8.29
N TYR A 627 -46.95 27.44 -7.95
CA TYR A 627 -45.80 28.16 -7.41
C TYR A 627 -45.27 27.50 -6.12
N LEU A 628 -43.95 27.43 -5.97
CA LEU A 628 -43.25 27.20 -4.70
C LEU A 628 -42.58 28.50 -4.22
N PRO A 629 -42.46 28.72 -2.90
CA PRO A 629 -42.15 30.02 -2.31
C PRO A 629 -40.66 30.38 -2.34
N THR A 630 -40.38 31.66 -2.53
CA THR A 630 -39.07 32.30 -2.45
C THR A 630 -38.56 32.36 -1.00
N TYR A 631 -37.39 31.79 -0.73
CA TYR A 631 -36.59 32.08 0.46
C TYR A 631 -35.68 33.29 0.19
N ALA A 632 -35.79 34.32 1.03
CA ALA A 632 -35.00 35.54 0.99
C ALA A 632 -33.55 35.29 1.43
N PHE A 633 -32.59 35.74 0.62
CA PHE A 633 -31.17 35.79 0.97
C PHE A 633 -30.80 37.18 1.49
N ASP A 634 -30.03 37.17 2.57
CA ASP A 634 -29.54 38.30 3.34
C ASP A 634 -28.53 39.16 2.54
N THR A 635 -28.82 40.45 2.39
CA THR A 635 -28.10 41.38 1.50
C THR A 635 -27.16 42.31 2.26
N GLU A 636 -26.04 41.80 2.78
CA GLU A 636 -24.93 42.69 3.21
C GLU A 636 -23.53 42.25 2.77
N ASN A 637 -23.30 41.00 2.33
CA ASN A 637 -21.98 40.55 1.85
C ASN A 637 -21.71 40.78 0.35
N SER A 638 -22.72 41.17 -0.45
CA SER A 638 -22.57 41.27 -1.92
C SER A 638 -21.87 42.54 -2.41
N LYS A 639 -21.69 43.57 -1.57
CA LYS A 639 -21.07 44.84 -1.99
C LYS A 639 -19.53 44.86 -1.91
N LEU A 640 -18.91 43.96 -1.15
CA LEU A 640 -17.44 43.85 -1.10
C LEU A 640 -16.85 43.00 -2.24
N GLU A 641 -17.54 41.95 -2.69
CA GLU A 641 -17.01 41.04 -3.72
C GLU A 641 -17.07 41.61 -5.15
N LEU A 642 -18.06 42.46 -5.44
CA LEU A 642 -18.22 43.12 -6.76
C LEU A 642 -17.09 44.13 -7.07
N ASN A 643 -16.45 44.69 -6.04
CA ASN A 643 -15.38 45.68 -6.21
C ASN A 643 -14.02 45.03 -6.50
N GLU A 644 -13.78 43.80 -5.99
CA GLU A 644 -12.54 43.05 -6.25
C GLU A 644 -12.58 42.33 -7.60
N ALA A 645 -13.72 41.78 -8.01
CA ALA A 645 -13.90 41.19 -9.35
C ALA A 645 -13.68 42.23 -10.48
N SER A 646 -14.11 43.48 -10.26
CA SER A 646 -13.91 44.58 -11.22
C SER A 646 -12.45 45.03 -11.33
N LYS A 647 -11.67 44.95 -10.23
CA LYS A 647 -10.22 45.21 -10.25
C LYS A 647 -9.46 44.09 -10.96
N PHE A 648 -9.87 42.84 -10.76
CA PHE A 648 -9.26 41.68 -11.40
C PHE A 648 -9.50 41.65 -12.92
N ALA A 649 -10.71 41.99 -13.38
CA ALA A 649 -11.02 42.10 -14.81
C ALA A 649 -10.18 43.17 -15.53
N ARG A 650 -9.96 44.33 -14.90
CA ARG A 650 -9.09 45.40 -15.45
C ARG A 650 -7.61 45.03 -15.45
N ALA A 651 -7.17 44.22 -14.48
CA ALA A 651 -5.80 43.68 -14.46
C ALA A 651 -5.59 42.64 -15.57
N LEU A 652 -6.60 41.82 -15.87
CA LEU A 652 -6.57 40.80 -16.92
C LEU A 652 -6.55 41.42 -18.33
N GLU A 653 -7.29 42.51 -18.57
CA GLU A 653 -7.19 43.26 -19.84
C GLU A 653 -5.83 43.95 -20.02
N ARG A 654 -5.25 44.51 -18.94
CA ARG A 654 -3.89 45.09 -18.97
C ARG A 654 -2.79 44.05 -19.19
N TRP A 655 -3.03 42.80 -18.81
CA TRP A 655 -2.11 41.69 -19.06
C TRP A 655 -2.19 41.22 -20.52
N LYS A 656 -3.41 41.14 -21.09
CA LYS A 656 -3.63 40.77 -22.50
C LYS A 656 -3.04 41.77 -23.50
N SER A 657 -2.79 43.03 -23.11
CA SER A 657 -2.23 44.06 -24.00
C SER A 657 -0.69 44.10 -24.07
N LYS A 658 0.03 43.20 -23.39
CA LYS A 658 1.50 43.13 -23.47
C LYS A 658 1.99 41.90 -24.24
N LYS A 659 2.22 42.12 -25.55
CA LYS A 659 3.11 41.44 -26.51
C LYS A 659 3.06 39.90 -26.58
N ALA A 660 2.31 39.38 -27.56
CA ALA A 660 2.59 38.08 -28.17
C ALA A 660 3.43 38.29 -29.45
N LYS A 661 4.67 37.77 -29.47
CA LYS A 661 5.48 37.66 -30.70
C LYS A 661 5.09 36.36 -31.42
N VAL A 662 4.65 36.46 -32.67
CA VAL A 662 4.33 35.30 -33.52
C VAL A 662 5.57 34.93 -34.33
N TYR A 663 6.08 33.71 -34.14
CA TYR A 663 7.17 33.17 -34.94
C TYR A 663 6.58 32.39 -36.13
N ARG A 664 6.92 32.78 -37.36
CA ARG A 664 6.70 31.97 -38.56
C ARG A 664 8.04 31.43 -39.06
N ARG A 665 8.05 30.15 -39.42
CA ARG A 665 9.20 29.43 -39.94
C ARG A 665 8.97 29.17 -41.42
N ASP A 666 9.76 29.79 -42.28
CA ASP A 666 9.91 29.41 -43.67
C ASP A 666 11.35 28.98 -43.95
N GLY A 667 11.51 28.20 -45.02
CA GLY A 667 12.61 27.25 -45.24
C GLY A 667 14.01 27.81 -45.45
N ARG A 668 14.32 29.05 -45.03
CA ARG A 668 15.67 29.63 -45.07
C ARG A 668 16.06 30.49 -43.85
N GLY A 669 15.42 30.29 -42.69
CA GLY A 669 15.86 30.86 -41.40
C GLY A 669 14.85 31.83 -40.77
N ILE A 670 14.94 32.02 -39.44
CA ILE A 670 13.98 32.80 -38.64
C ILE A 670 14.35 34.30 -38.69
N THR A 671 13.54 35.13 -39.32
CA THR A 671 13.62 36.60 -39.20
C THR A 671 12.53 37.15 -38.30
N VAL A 672 12.91 38.00 -37.35
CA VAL A 672 12.03 38.73 -36.43
C VAL A 672 11.79 40.13 -37.01
N SER A 673 10.53 40.51 -37.22
CA SER A 673 10.16 41.93 -37.40
C SER A 673 9.32 42.37 -36.19
N GLU A 674 9.52 43.62 -35.77
CA GLU A 674 9.10 44.17 -34.46
C GLU A 674 7.59 44.25 -34.22
#